data_AF-W6L679-F1
#
_entry.id   AF-W6L679-F1
#
_cell.length_a   1.000
_cell.length_b   1.000
_cell.length_c   1.000
_cell.angle_alpha   90.00
_cell.angle_beta   90.00
_cell.angle_gamma   90.00
#
_symmetry.space_group_name_H-M   'P 1'
#
loop_
_entity.id
_entity.type
_entity.pdbx_description
1 polymer ?
#
loop_
_entity_poly.entity_id
_entity_poly.type
_entity_poly.pdbx_seq_one_letter_code
_entity_poly.pdbx_strand_id
1 'polypeptide(L)'
;MLAYTQRMQRVFRVREPLKKAVRRQQQLKLLYKSKSRPAVEAAPQNGHPDPNVGAHPCRSPTHISSAHFFHTPTSTPFVSDSPSACDLGRLVVANRTLQHALLGVPYESKRQRQAADAIQHSPNKSSAVETFLLLAQSTDDGITTPTLRALSTALVRHQARELFGDPQAYHAALSAAVGSEDDRWRAIDAADEHVFALSQCRALGRYAEKGSRFSPSLGLTVEGADDDDVARVAHVLRQGRAGPFPVPTDVLADLAHLDVSWSTALRLWRRAGGPCGAGPPVEMTDRLMALMTGYRSGGIGSRPWQEALRLYERALDSGGAISLTTHTHALDALWRSADSFHRAHYNVAPVERERLWQAVMRVRAKVEDGCCCGRLRIAGPEGCAYMEGLIKASGAAGRWDVAIGLLSDMERTSGETSYRLLIPTPEAYAFAMAACNREGHAAHSEALWSMFELHYTLRSLHSEALLVYLQSLRCVVTLTTTVGEKVERLVQDGAGLDRPCTVACLQLLASQHVRTATRKSALAAELFHYYDSNAWLQQPLARRMELQSVFRSCYLVATSDASSDLMKRLKDHLTLTFGTDAPELEWFEDTKIYALHTTLDWKDALETYARLVERRPRHREKFLPIPVRQARHMLVQALLRCCHIAAHCGSGQDDRDCNLSSSFMLLEEDAQEKAREELFAIASRGVFEVRRLYAEDECNVPHEMLSELLLLEANYSPTRTQRNSGGVQAIHQLALGPAARITSNLIDQISEILSLSEAHLTSFLLDGHPMARDTALSAADAKRGKWQSTPLLERAYR
;
A
#
# COMPACT_ATOMS: atom_id res chain seq x y z
N MET A 1 -0.65 1.49 31.46
CA MET A 1 -0.39 1.07 30.06
C MET A 1 -0.07 -0.42 29.91
N LEU A 2 0.91 -1.01 30.60
CA LEU A 2 1.26 -2.44 30.48
C LEU A 2 0.07 -3.43 30.62
N ALA A 3 -0.87 -3.17 31.53
CA ALA A 3 -2.09 -3.98 31.64
C ALA A 3 -3.03 -3.84 30.42
N TYR A 4 -3.04 -2.70 29.74
CA TYR A 4 -3.88 -2.44 28.56
C TYR A 4 -3.32 -3.16 27.32
N THR A 5 -2.00 -3.13 27.12
CA THR A 5 -1.35 -3.89 26.02
C THR A 5 -1.50 -5.40 26.22
N GLN A 6 -1.33 -5.91 27.44
CA GLN A 6 -1.58 -7.33 27.75
C GLN A 6 -3.05 -7.75 27.58
N ARG A 7 -4.02 -6.87 27.88
CA ARG A 7 -5.45 -7.15 27.69
C ARG A 7 -5.84 -7.14 26.21
N MET A 8 -5.31 -6.19 25.42
CA MET A 8 -5.45 -6.17 23.95
C MET A 8 -4.90 -7.44 23.32
N GLN A 9 -3.68 -7.88 23.67
CA GLN A 9 -3.10 -9.13 23.16
C GLN A 9 -3.97 -10.37 23.44
N ARG A 10 -4.65 -10.43 24.60
CA ARG A 10 -5.60 -11.52 24.91
C ARG A 10 -6.90 -11.43 24.09
N VAL A 11 -7.42 -10.23 23.83
CA VAL A 11 -8.63 -10.02 23.01
C VAL A 11 -8.37 -10.37 21.53
N PHE A 12 -7.20 -10.02 20.99
CA PHE A 12 -6.81 -10.40 19.63
C PHE A 12 -6.69 -11.93 19.46
N ARG A 13 -6.08 -12.63 20.43
CA ARG A 13 -5.95 -14.11 20.40
C ARG A 13 -7.27 -14.89 20.34
N VAL A 14 -8.40 -14.31 20.76
CA VAL A 14 -9.73 -14.95 20.72
C VAL A 14 -10.56 -14.48 19.52
N ARG A 15 -10.47 -13.21 19.11
CA ARG A 15 -11.22 -12.67 17.95
C ARG A 15 -10.78 -13.26 16.61
N GLU A 16 -9.48 -13.51 16.42
CA GLU A 16 -8.90 -14.11 15.21
C GLU A 16 -9.47 -15.51 14.88
N PRO A 17 -9.35 -16.53 15.77
CA PRO A 17 -9.86 -17.88 15.48
C PRO A 17 -11.38 -17.90 15.34
N LEU A 18 -12.12 -17.05 16.08
CA LEU A 18 -13.58 -16.95 15.94
C LEU A 18 -13.98 -16.39 14.57
N LYS A 19 -13.31 -15.31 14.10
CA LYS A 19 -13.50 -14.78 12.73
C LYS A 19 -13.12 -15.81 11.66
N LYS A 20 -12.04 -16.57 11.87
CA LYS A 20 -11.60 -17.64 10.95
C LYS A 20 -12.60 -18.79 10.90
N ALA A 21 -13.16 -19.20 12.04
CA ALA A 21 -14.22 -20.22 12.13
C ALA A 21 -15.52 -19.78 11.45
N VAL A 22 -16.01 -18.56 11.69
CA VAL A 22 -17.23 -18.01 11.05
C VAL A 22 -17.06 -17.89 9.54
N ARG A 23 -15.90 -17.39 9.07
CA ARG A 23 -15.58 -17.33 7.62
C ARG A 23 -15.56 -18.74 7.00
N ARG A 24 -14.93 -19.72 7.65
CA ARG A 24 -14.89 -21.12 7.19
C ARG A 24 -16.28 -21.77 7.16
N GLN A 25 -17.14 -21.48 8.14
CA GLN A 25 -18.53 -21.96 8.17
C GLN A 25 -19.39 -21.32 7.06
N GLN A 26 -19.16 -20.05 6.71
CA GLN A 26 -19.83 -19.39 5.59
C GLN A 26 -19.35 -19.94 4.22
N GLN A 27 -18.04 -20.19 4.07
CA GLN A 27 -17.49 -20.85 2.87
C GLN A 27 -18.09 -22.24 2.65
N LEU A 28 -18.20 -23.06 3.71
CA LEU A 28 -18.85 -24.36 3.64
C LEU A 28 -20.33 -24.25 3.23
N LYS A 29 -21.10 -23.32 3.82
CA LYS A 29 -22.51 -23.09 3.45
C LYS A 29 -22.70 -22.70 1.97
N LEU A 30 -21.74 -21.98 1.38
CA LEU A 30 -21.77 -21.64 -0.05
C LEU A 30 -21.45 -22.84 -0.94
N LEU A 31 -20.46 -23.66 -0.57
CA LEU A 31 -20.10 -24.90 -1.27
C LEU A 31 -21.23 -25.96 -1.25
N TYR A 32 -22.01 -26.03 -0.17
CA TYR A 32 -23.21 -26.86 -0.13
C TYR A 32 -24.34 -26.31 -1.01
N LYS A 33 -24.53 -24.98 -1.08
CA LYS A 33 -25.51 -24.35 -1.98
C LYS A 33 -25.17 -24.50 -3.46
N SER A 34 -23.89 -24.56 -3.84
CA SER A 34 -23.50 -24.80 -5.24
C SER A 34 -23.69 -26.24 -5.70
N LYS A 35 -23.80 -27.21 -4.77
CA LYS A 35 -24.07 -28.62 -5.07
C LYS A 35 -25.56 -28.99 -5.09
N SER A 36 -26.47 -28.07 -4.75
CA SER A 36 -27.89 -28.38 -4.53
C SER A 36 -28.86 -27.71 -5.52
N ARG A 37 -28.44 -27.44 -6.76
CA ARG A 37 -29.33 -27.04 -7.86
C ARG A 37 -29.50 -28.19 -8.86
N PRO A 38 -30.66 -28.87 -8.91
CA PRO A 38 -31.02 -29.66 -10.09
C PRO A 38 -31.30 -28.69 -11.26
N ALA A 39 -30.98 -29.12 -12.47
CA ALA A 39 -31.32 -28.39 -13.69
C ALA A 39 -32.79 -28.65 -14.06
N VAL A 40 -33.53 -27.59 -14.39
CA VAL A 40 -34.87 -27.69 -15.03
C VAL A 40 -34.94 -26.64 -16.13
N GLU A 41 -34.70 -27.14 -17.35
CA GLU A 41 -35.39 -26.92 -18.63
C GLU A 41 -35.92 -25.52 -19.05
N ALA A 42 -35.87 -25.29 -20.38
CA ALA A 42 -36.24 -24.04 -21.04
C ALA A 42 -37.17 -24.30 -22.23
N ALA A 43 -38.20 -23.45 -22.41
CA ALA A 43 -38.94 -23.13 -23.66
C ALA A 43 -40.21 -22.30 -23.32
N PRO A 44 -40.93 -21.67 -24.28
CA PRO A 44 -40.45 -20.69 -25.25
C PRO A 44 -41.34 -19.41 -25.31
N GLN A 45 -41.22 -18.63 -26.39
CA GLN A 45 -41.79 -17.27 -26.62
C GLN A 45 -43.30 -17.24 -26.96
N ASN A 46 -43.95 -16.06 -26.82
CA ASN A 46 -44.75 -15.39 -27.87
C ASN A 46 -45.45 -14.07 -27.41
N GLY A 47 -45.60 -13.07 -28.31
CA GLY A 47 -46.69 -12.07 -28.26
C GLY A 47 -46.36 -10.56 -28.14
N HIS A 48 -46.22 -9.86 -29.27
CA HIS A 48 -46.49 -8.41 -29.46
C HIS A 48 -48.00 -8.23 -29.84
N PRO A 49 -48.65 -7.02 -29.94
CA PRO A 49 -48.08 -5.71 -30.36
C PRO A 49 -48.66 -4.40 -29.69
N ASP A 50 -48.13 -3.25 -30.14
CA ASP A 50 -48.64 -1.86 -30.00
C ASP A 50 -49.70 -1.55 -31.12
N PRO A 51 -50.64 -0.54 -31.02
CA PRO A 51 -50.30 0.88 -31.29
C PRO A 51 -51.22 2.05 -30.78
N ASN A 52 -50.59 3.20 -30.45
CA ASN A 52 -50.86 4.64 -30.80
C ASN A 52 -52.25 5.37 -30.77
N VAL A 53 -52.15 6.73 -30.67
CA VAL A 53 -53.17 7.84 -30.81
C VAL A 53 -54.05 8.09 -29.56
N GLY A 54 -54.28 9.30 -28.99
CA GLY A 54 -53.92 10.73 -29.21
C GLY A 54 -54.74 11.63 -28.22
N ALA A 55 -54.75 12.99 -28.17
CA ALA A 55 -53.90 14.06 -28.70
C ALA A 55 -54.30 15.48 -28.12
N HIS A 56 -53.33 16.33 -27.73
CA HIS A 56 -53.41 17.82 -27.58
C HIS A 56 -54.36 18.45 -26.48
N PRO A 57 -54.46 19.80 -26.27
CA PRO A 57 -53.56 20.50 -25.33
C PRO A 57 -54.18 21.66 -24.46
N CYS A 58 -53.33 22.34 -23.68
CA CYS A 58 -53.39 23.77 -23.24
C CYS A 58 -54.72 24.43 -22.77
N ARG A 59 -54.74 24.95 -21.53
CA ARG A 59 -54.82 26.42 -21.19
C ARG A 59 -54.96 26.71 -19.69
N SER A 60 -54.26 27.74 -19.22
CA SER A 60 -54.64 28.58 -18.06
C SER A 60 -55.65 29.66 -18.54
N PRO A 61 -56.49 30.29 -17.66
CA PRO A 61 -56.05 31.53 -16.98
C PRO A 61 -56.80 31.98 -15.67
N THR A 62 -56.22 32.99 -14.99
CA THR A 62 -56.81 34.17 -14.29
C THR A 62 -57.93 34.14 -13.22
N HIS A 63 -57.62 34.80 -12.09
CA HIS A 63 -58.40 35.78 -11.27
C HIS A 63 -59.88 36.12 -11.57
N ILE A 64 -60.67 36.21 -10.47
CA ILE A 64 -61.75 37.18 -10.08
C ILE A 64 -62.02 36.89 -8.58
N SER A 65 -61.84 37.78 -7.59
CA SER A 65 -62.53 39.04 -7.19
C SER A 65 -63.90 38.88 -6.49
N SER A 66 -63.93 39.31 -5.21
CA SER A 66 -65.02 39.97 -4.45
C SER A 66 -66.40 39.30 -4.26
N ALA A 67 -66.81 39.15 -2.99
CA ALA A 67 -68.20 39.32 -2.55
C ALA A 67 -68.26 39.89 -1.12
N HIS A 68 -69.00 40.99 -0.91
CA HIS A 68 -69.32 41.56 0.40
C HIS A 68 -70.55 40.85 1.00
N PHE A 69 -70.63 40.82 2.34
CA PHE A 69 -71.93 40.93 3.04
C PHE A 69 -71.78 41.80 4.30
N PHE A 70 -72.71 42.75 4.45
CA PHE A 70 -72.86 43.62 5.63
C PHE A 70 -73.91 43.02 6.57
N HIS A 71 -73.67 43.07 7.88
CA HIS A 71 -74.74 43.18 8.88
C HIS A 71 -74.25 43.91 10.15
N THR A 72 -74.78 45.11 10.37
CA THR A 72 -74.98 45.78 11.67
C THR A 72 -76.45 45.55 12.10
N PRO A 73 -76.89 45.70 13.38
CA PRO A 73 -76.38 46.56 14.48
C PRO A 73 -76.11 45.72 15.78
N THR A 74 -75.90 46.22 17.00
CA THR A 74 -76.29 47.46 17.69
C THR A 74 -75.38 47.71 18.90
N SER A 75 -75.24 48.97 19.35
CA SER A 75 -74.39 49.37 20.47
C SER A 75 -75.07 49.33 21.84
N THR A 76 -74.42 48.72 22.84
CA THR A 76 -74.49 49.11 24.26
C THR A 76 -73.08 49.10 24.86
N PRO A 77 -72.75 50.01 25.81
CA PRO A 77 -71.38 50.18 26.28
C PRO A 77 -71.08 49.23 27.46
N PHE A 78 -70.00 48.45 27.36
CA PHE A 78 -69.39 47.80 28.51
C PHE A 78 -67.89 48.07 28.58
N VAL A 79 -67.55 48.80 29.65
CA VAL A 79 -66.26 48.97 30.34
C VAL A 79 -65.02 48.38 29.66
N SER A 80 -64.07 49.27 29.38
CA SER A 80 -62.70 48.95 29.03
C SER A 80 -61.91 48.41 30.24
N ASP A 81 -61.98 47.11 30.49
CA ASP A 81 -60.96 46.41 31.28
C ASP A 81 -59.92 45.83 30.31
N SER A 82 -58.84 46.60 30.09
CA SER A 82 -57.63 46.08 29.47
C SER A 82 -57.01 45.03 30.39
N PRO A 83 -56.90 43.74 30.00
CA PRO A 83 -56.18 42.76 30.80
C PRO A 83 -54.73 43.22 30.91
N SER A 84 -54.21 43.24 32.14
CA SER A 84 -52.85 43.67 32.40
C SER A 84 -51.84 42.82 31.59
N ALA A 85 -50.71 43.41 31.19
CA ALA A 85 -49.67 42.67 30.45
C ALA A 85 -49.15 41.42 31.20
N CYS A 86 -49.39 41.33 32.51
CA CYS A 86 -49.09 40.14 33.32
C CYS A 86 -49.96 38.92 32.98
N ASP A 87 -51.20 39.09 32.53
CA ASP A 87 -52.09 37.96 32.23
C ASP A 87 -51.81 37.34 30.86
N LEU A 88 -51.37 38.14 29.87
CA LEU A 88 -50.81 37.60 28.62
C LEU A 88 -49.55 36.78 28.90
N GLY A 89 -48.67 37.29 29.78
CA GLY A 89 -47.48 36.56 30.23
C GLY A 89 -47.82 35.22 30.89
N ARG A 90 -48.85 35.18 31.74
CA ARG A 90 -49.33 33.94 32.39
C ARG A 90 -49.99 32.97 31.40
N LEU A 91 -50.78 33.45 30.46
CA LEU A 91 -51.39 32.62 29.40
C LEU A 91 -50.35 32.01 28.46
N VAL A 92 -49.30 32.76 28.11
CA VAL A 92 -48.18 32.24 27.31
C VAL A 92 -47.36 31.22 28.12
N VAL A 93 -47.08 31.46 29.41
CA VAL A 93 -46.35 30.51 30.27
C VAL A 93 -47.17 29.23 30.57
N ALA A 94 -48.49 29.33 30.68
CA ALA A 94 -49.35 28.19 30.97
C ALA A 94 -49.52 27.22 29.77
N ASN A 95 -49.32 27.69 28.53
CA ASN A 95 -49.73 26.98 27.34
C ASN A 95 -48.54 26.68 26.41
N ARG A 96 -47.77 25.62 26.75
CA ARG A 96 -46.55 25.20 26.03
C ARG A 96 -46.74 25.08 24.51
N THR A 97 -47.89 24.62 24.04
CA THR A 97 -48.25 24.54 22.61
C THR A 97 -48.26 25.91 21.93
N LEU A 98 -48.71 26.96 22.63
CA LEU A 98 -48.71 28.34 22.15
C LEU A 98 -47.30 28.95 22.15
N GLN A 99 -46.47 28.64 23.16
CA GLN A 99 -45.03 28.98 23.14
C GLN A 99 -44.29 28.30 21.97
N HIS A 100 -44.51 27.01 21.73
CA HIS A 100 -43.91 26.29 20.60
C HIS A 100 -44.35 26.87 19.25
N ALA A 101 -45.64 27.22 19.11
CA ALA A 101 -46.17 27.87 17.90
C ALA A 101 -45.55 29.27 17.66
N LEU A 102 -45.36 30.07 18.73
CA LEU A 102 -44.74 31.40 18.65
C LEU A 102 -43.22 31.34 18.36
N LEU A 103 -42.53 30.27 18.78
CA LEU A 103 -41.11 30.06 18.51
C LEU A 103 -40.83 29.37 17.17
N GLY A 104 -41.87 29.02 16.39
CA GLY A 104 -41.73 28.31 15.12
C GLY A 104 -41.19 26.87 15.24
N VAL A 105 -41.21 26.30 16.44
CA VAL A 105 -40.72 24.93 16.71
C VAL A 105 -41.89 23.95 16.53
N PRO A 106 -41.82 23.00 15.58
CA PRO A 106 -42.91 22.06 15.34
C PRO A 106 -43.18 21.22 16.61
N TYR A 107 -44.46 21.02 16.92
CA TYR A 107 -44.87 20.27 18.11
C TYR A 107 -44.57 18.77 17.92
N GLU A 108 -43.63 18.24 18.69
CA GLU A 108 -43.28 16.81 18.61
C GLU A 108 -44.40 15.93 19.14
N SER A 109 -44.78 14.92 18.37
CA SER A 109 -45.78 13.93 18.75
C SER A 109 -45.28 13.01 19.87
N LYS A 110 -46.21 12.34 20.56
CA LYS A 110 -45.87 11.38 21.62
C LYS A 110 -45.02 10.23 21.08
N ARG A 111 -45.26 9.80 19.83
CA ARG A 111 -44.49 8.75 19.15
C ARG A 111 -43.08 9.22 18.81
N GLN A 112 -42.90 10.44 18.32
CA GLN A 112 -41.58 11.02 18.03
C GLN A 112 -40.71 11.10 19.31
N ARG A 113 -41.28 11.53 20.44
CA ARG A 113 -40.56 11.55 21.73
C ARG A 113 -40.21 10.14 22.21
N GLN A 114 -41.17 9.21 22.21
CA GLN A 114 -40.93 7.81 22.56
C GLN A 114 -39.88 7.14 21.67
N ALA A 115 -39.82 7.48 20.38
CA ALA A 115 -38.78 7.02 19.47
C ALA A 115 -37.41 7.63 19.79
N ALA A 116 -37.33 8.93 20.08
CA ALA A 116 -36.09 9.58 20.52
C ALA A 116 -35.54 8.93 21.82
N ASP A 117 -36.40 8.75 22.82
CA ASP A 117 -36.06 8.10 24.09
C ASP A 117 -35.56 6.66 23.86
N ALA A 118 -36.26 5.88 23.04
CA ALA A 118 -35.89 4.50 22.72
C ALA A 118 -34.57 4.40 21.93
N ILE A 119 -34.30 5.33 21.02
CA ILE A 119 -33.03 5.44 20.30
C ILE A 119 -31.89 5.79 21.28
N GLN A 120 -32.10 6.76 22.18
CA GLN A 120 -31.11 7.18 23.17
C GLN A 120 -30.76 6.08 24.19
N HIS A 121 -31.70 5.19 24.51
CA HIS A 121 -31.52 4.06 25.44
C HIS A 121 -31.30 2.71 24.73
N SER A 122 -31.07 2.72 23.41
CA SER A 122 -30.80 1.52 22.61
C SER A 122 -29.59 0.72 23.11
N PRO A 123 -29.59 -0.63 23.02
CA PRO A 123 -28.49 -1.46 23.48
C PRO A 123 -27.31 -1.55 22.50
N ASN A 124 -27.53 -1.29 21.21
CA ASN A 124 -26.54 -1.35 20.13
C ASN A 124 -26.96 -0.48 18.93
N LYS A 125 -26.07 -0.33 17.94
CA LYS A 125 -26.34 0.44 16.71
C LYS A 125 -27.56 -0.05 15.93
N SER A 126 -27.66 -1.36 15.69
CA SER A 126 -28.70 -1.93 14.82
C SER A 126 -30.09 -1.67 15.38
N SER A 127 -30.30 -1.81 16.69
CA SER A 127 -31.58 -1.50 17.34
C SER A 127 -31.91 0.00 17.34
N ALA A 128 -30.90 0.87 17.43
CA ALA A 128 -31.09 2.33 17.26
C ALA A 128 -31.58 2.65 15.83
N VAL A 129 -30.95 2.06 14.82
CA VAL A 129 -31.33 2.25 13.40
C VAL A 129 -32.68 1.60 13.10
N GLU A 130 -32.98 0.41 13.61
CA GLU A 130 -34.31 -0.23 13.45
C GLU A 130 -35.43 0.66 14.00
N THR A 131 -35.25 1.22 15.20
CA THR A 131 -36.24 2.12 15.83
C THR A 131 -36.43 3.40 15.02
N PHE A 132 -35.34 3.97 14.48
CA PHE A 132 -35.40 5.10 13.57
C PHE A 132 -36.07 4.76 12.23
N LEU A 133 -35.79 3.59 11.65
CA LEU A 133 -36.39 3.13 10.40
C LEU A 133 -37.90 2.89 10.53
N LEU A 134 -38.35 2.38 11.68
CA LEU A 134 -39.78 2.22 11.99
C LEU A 134 -40.50 3.58 12.01
N LEU A 135 -39.91 4.60 12.63
CA LEU A 135 -40.46 5.98 12.58
C LEU A 135 -40.47 6.52 11.14
N ALA A 136 -39.36 6.38 10.40
CA ALA A 136 -39.21 6.84 9.02
C ALA A 136 -40.11 6.13 7.98
N GLN A 137 -40.68 4.98 8.35
CA GLN A 137 -41.64 4.23 7.54
C GLN A 137 -43.10 4.55 7.91
N SER A 138 -43.35 5.22 9.04
CA SER A 138 -44.70 5.63 9.43
C SER A 138 -45.23 6.73 8.51
N THR A 139 -46.54 6.71 8.24
CA THR A 139 -47.23 7.67 7.36
C THR A 139 -47.60 8.98 8.04
N ASP A 140 -47.73 8.95 9.37
CA ASP A 140 -48.41 10.00 10.14
C ASP A 140 -47.41 10.90 10.90
N ASP A 141 -46.21 10.39 11.22
CA ASP A 141 -45.18 11.06 12.01
C ASP A 141 -43.89 11.20 11.20
N GLY A 142 -43.55 12.43 10.78
CA GLY A 142 -42.28 12.72 10.13
C GLY A 142 -41.07 12.63 11.06
N ILE A 143 -39.86 12.53 10.51
CA ILE A 143 -38.61 12.60 11.28
C ILE A 143 -38.37 14.05 11.73
N THR A 144 -37.96 14.25 12.99
CA THR A 144 -37.70 15.56 13.61
C THR A 144 -36.21 15.82 13.84
N THR A 145 -35.84 17.07 14.12
CA THR A 145 -34.45 17.41 14.50
C THR A 145 -33.99 16.70 15.79
N PRO A 146 -34.77 16.63 16.87
CA PRO A 146 -34.39 15.88 18.08
C PRO A 146 -34.24 14.37 17.86
N THR A 147 -35.12 13.73 17.07
CA THR A 147 -34.97 12.29 16.74
C THR A 147 -33.71 12.02 15.91
N LEU A 148 -33.29 12.94 15.04
CA LEU A 148 -32.01 12.85 14.32
C LEU A 148 -30.78 13.00 15.23
N ARG A 149 -30.83 13.92 16.20
CA ARG A 149 -29.76 14.08 17.20
C ARG A 149 -29.65 12.87 18.12
N ALA A 150 -30.78 12.38 18.64
CA ALA A 150 -30.80 11.15 19.44
C ALA A 150 -30.14 9.98 18.69
N LEU A 151 -30.40 9.85 17.39
CA LEU A 151 -29.75 8.85 16.54
C LEU A 151 -28.25 9.07 16.38
N SER A 152 -27.81 10.29 16.02
CA SER A 152 -26.38 10.55 15.78
C SER A 152 -25.56 10.37 17.05
N THR A 153 -26.03 10.92 18.18
CA THR A 153 -25.43 10.72 19.50
C THR A 153 -25.36 9.24 19.89
N ALA A 154 -26.46 8.48 19.73
CA ALA A 154 -26.49 7.06 20.07
C ALA A 154 -25.52 6.23 19.19
N LEU A 155 -25.46 6.52 17.88
CA LEU A 155 -24.54 5.84 16.96
C LEU A 155 -23.07 6.14 17.28
N VAL A 156 -22.71 7.40 17.56
CA VAL A 156 -21.34 7.78 17.95
C VAL A 156 -20.94 7.12 19.28
N ARG A 157 -21.83 7.07 20.26
CA ARG A 157 -21.61 6.39 21.54
C ARG A 157 -21.42 4.88 21.38
N HIS A 158 -22.29 4.21 20.61
CA HIS A 158 -22.18 2.78 20.36
C HIS A 158 -20.95 2.43 19.52
N GLN A 159 -20.62 3.25 18.52
CA GLN A 159 -19.34 3.18 17.80
C GLN A 159 -18.18 3.22 18.80
N ALA A 160 -18.08 4.26 19.63
CA ALA A 160 -17.00 4.37 20.62
C ALA A 160 -16.91 3.12 21.52
N ARG A 161 -18.04 2.63 22.07
CA ARG A 161 -18.07 1.40 22.88
C ARG A 161 -17.55 0.17 22.13
N GLU A 162 -17.91 -0.01 20.86
CA GLU A 162 -17.37 -1.09 20.00
C GLU A 162 -15.85 -0.97 19.78
N LEU A 163 -15.30 0.26 19.74
CA LEU A 163 -13.86 0.51 19.60
C LEU A 163 -13.05 0.11 20.84
N PHE A 164 -13.57 0.33 22.04
CA PHE A 164 -12.94 -0.15 23.27
C PHE A 164 -13.06 -1.67 23.43
N GLY A 165 -14.08 -2.30 22.83
CA GLY A 165 -14.30 -3.75 22.81
C GLY A 165 -14.73 -4.37 24.15
N ASP A 166 -14.47 -3.70 25.27
CA ASP A 166 -14.94 -4.00 26.62
C ASP A 166 -15.74 -2.79 27.15
N PRO A 167 -17.05 -2.93 27.46
CA PRO A 167 -17.86 -1.85 28.03
C PRO A 167 -17.28 -1.27 29.32
N GLN A 168 -16.62 -2.08 30.15
CA GLN A 168 -16.00 -1.60 31.39
C GLN A 168 -14.79 -0.70 31.10
N ALA A 169 -14.03 -1.00 30.04
CA ALA A 169 -12.92 -0.16 29.61
C ALA A 169 -13.38 1.19 29.04
N TYR A 170 -14.51 1.22 28.33
CA TYR A 170 -15.13 2.48 27.89
C TYR A 170 -15.57 3.34 29.08
N HIS A 171 -16.30 2.76 30.04
CA HIS A 171 -16.75 3.51 31.23
C HIS A 171 -15.59 3.98 32.12
N ALA A 172 -14.56 3.16 32.30
CA ALA A 172 -13.36 3.55 33.05
C ALA A 172 -12.54 4.65 32.34
N ALA A 173 -12.48 4.64 31.00
CA ALA A 173 -11.83 5.70 30.23
C ALA A 173 -12.64 7.02 30.28
N LEU A 174 -13.97 6.93 30.23
CA LEU A 174 -14.88 8.06 30.39
C LEU A 174 -14.75 8.69 31.79
N SER A 175 -14.78 7.89 32.85
CA SER A 175 -14.61 8.40 34.23
C SER A 175 -13.20 8.97 34.47
N ALA A 176 -12.17 8.35 33.88
CA ALA A 176 -10.80 8.89 33.95
C ALA A 176 -10.64 10.21 33.17
N ALA A 177 -11.40 10.41 32.08
CA ALA A 177 -11.37 11.65 31.30
C ALA A 177 -12.02 12.83 32.03
N VAL A 178 -13.00 12.58 32.92
CA VAL A 178 -13.57 13.60 33.83
C VAL A 178 -12.56 14.01 34.90
N GLY A 179 -11.66 13.10 35.31
CA GLY A 179 -10.46 13.43 36.08
C GLY A 179 -10.66 13.97 37.50
N SER A 180 -11.88 13.88 38.04
CA SER A 180 -12.24 14.37 39.39
C SER A 180 -13.06 13.34 40.15
N GLU A 181 -12.73 13.13 41.43
CA GLU A 181 -13.50 12.26 42.33
C GLU A 181 -14.58 13.01 43.14
N ASP A 182 -14.64 14.35 43.05
CA ASP A 182 -15.64 15.20 43.73
C ASP A 182 -17.06 14.84 43.28
N ASP A 183 -17.99 14.70 44.23
CA ASP A 183 -19.40 14.36 43.96
C ASP A 183 -20.08 15.31 42.97
N ARG A 184 -19.63 16.57 42.89
CA ARG A 184 -20.13 17.58 41.94
C ARG A 184 -19.84 17.23 40.47
N TRP A 185 -18.79 16.45 40.19
CA TRP A 185 -18.35 16.05 38.85
C TRP A 185 -18.56 14.56 38.57
N ARG A 186 -19.08 13.77 39.52
CA ARG A 186 -19.38 12.34 39.32
C ARG A 186 -20.55 12.08 38.36
N ALA A 187 -21.47 13.04 38.20
CA ALA A 187 -22.55 12.95 37.24
C ALA A 187 -22.01 13.26 35.83
N ILE A 188 -21.85 12.24 35.01
CA ILE A 188 -21.50 12.38 33.59
C ILE A 188 -22.78 12.65 32.81
N ASP A 189 -22.93 13.86 32.28
CA ASP A 189 -24.07 14.22 31.44
C ASP A 189 -23.97 13.54 30.06
N ALA A 190 -25.13 13.34 29.42
CA ALA A 190 -25.20 12.74 28.08
C ALA A 190 -24.45 13.57 27.01
N ALA A 191 -24.28 14.88 27.25
CA ALA A 191 -23.46 15.75 26.42
C ALA A 191 -21.96 15.45 26.57
N ASP A 192 -21.48 15.21 27.79
CA ASP A 192 -20.08 14.88 28.07
C ASP A 192 -19.74 13.46 27.56
N GLU A 193 -20.64 12.48 27.75
CA GLU A 193 -20.49 11.15 27.15
C GLU A 193 -20.40 11.24 25.61
N HIS A 194 -21.20 12.12 24.99
CA HIS A 194 -21.19 12.34 23.56
C HIS A 194 -19.89 13.00 23.06
N VAL A 195 -19.45 14.09 23.69
CA VAL A 195 -18.17 14.77 23.36
C VAL A 195 -16.99 13.82 23.54
N PHE A 196 -16.97 13.05 24.62
CA PHE A 196 -15.98 11.99 24.83
C PHE A 196 -16.03 10.95 23.70
N ALA A 197 -17.19 10.35 23.43
CA ALA A 197 -17.35 9.35 22.37
C ALA A 197 -16.92 9.87 20.99
N LEU A 198 -17.28 11.11 20.66
CA LEU A 198 -16.90 11.77 19.40
C LEU A 198 -15.38 12.00 19.32
N SER A 199 -14.74 12.44 20.42
CA SER A 199 -13.27 12.56 20.49
C SER A 199 -12.55 11.23 20.28
N GLN A 200 -13.07 10.13 20.83
CA GLN A 200 -12.51 8.79 20.65
C GLN A 200 -12.68 8.29 19.21
N CYS A 201 -13.83 8.60 18.57
CA CYS A 201 -14.04 8.33 17.15
C CYS A 201 -13.08 9.12 16.24
N ARG A 202 -12.79 10.39 16.60
CA ARG A 202 -11.79 11.24 15.90
C ARG A 202 -10.37 10.71 16.05
N ALA A 203 -9.90 10.52 17.29
CA ALA A 203 -8.51 10.12 17.58
C ALA A 203 -8.14 8.79 16.92
N LEU A 204 -9.05 7.81 16.98
CA LEU A 204 -8.87 6.50 16.35
C LEU A 204 -9.16 6.51 14.85
N GLY A 205 -9.46 7.65 14.23
CA GLY A 205 -9.72 7.79 12.79
C GLY A 205 -8.45 7.91 11.93
N ARG A 206 -7.33 8.33 12.53
CA ARG A 206 -6.00 8.45 11.86
C ARG A 206 -5.20 7.14 11.88
N TYR A 207 -5.34 6.36 12.96
CA TYR A 207 -4.47 5.22 13.28
C TYR A 207 -5.15 3.84 13.21
N ALA A 208 -6.47 3.77 12.95
CA ALA A 208 -7.17 2.49 12.88
C ALA A 208 -7.58 2.13 11.44
N GLU A 209 -7.47 0.84 11.14
CA GLU A 209 -7.75 0.17 9.86
C GLU A 209 -9.24 0.11 9.46
N LYS A 210 -9.98 1.20 9.66
CA LYS A 210 -11.45 1.25 9.59
C LYS A 210 -11.98 1.54 8.19
N GLY A 211 -13.24 1.12 8.00
CA GLY A 211 -13.95 1.21 6.72
C GLY A 211 -13.74 0.03 5.78
N SER A 212 -13.09 -1.07 6.22
CA SER A 212 -12.97 -2.28 5.41
C SER A 212 -14.13 -3.25 5.67
N ARG A 213 -14.96 -3.49 4.64
CA ARG A 213 -16.04 -4.49 4.70
C ARG A 213 -15.76 -5.61 3.71
N PHE A 214 -16.00 -6.85 4.13
CA PHE A 214 -15.92 -7.99 3.22
C PHE A 214 -17.01 -7.86 2.15
N SER A 215 -16.62 -7.55 0.92
CA SER A 215 -17.48 -7.58 -0.26
C SER A 215 -17.63 -9.03 -0.71
N PRO A 216 -18.83 -9.64 -0.65
CA PRO A 216 -19.00 -11.05 -1.00
C PRO A 216 -18.79 -11.32 -2.50
N SER A 217 -19.04 -10.33 -3.36
CA SER A 217 -18.84 -10.43 -4.81
C SER A 217 -17.37 -10.32 -5.23
N LEU A 218 -16.55 -9.62 -4.45
CA LEU A 218 -15.10 -9.53 -4.65
C LEU A 218 -14.32 -10.52 -3.77
N GLY A 219 -14.98 -11.16 -2.80
CA GLY A 219 -14.41 -12.06 -1.81
C GLY A 219 -13.28 -11.44 -0.95
N LEU A 220 -13.27 -10.12 -0.82
CA LEU A 220 -12.19 -9.33 -0.23
C LEU A 220 -12.75 -8.28 0.73
N THR A 221 -11.99 -7.94 1.77
CA THR A 221 -12.23 -6.73 2.58
C THR A 221 -11.88 -5.50 1.76
N VAL A 222 -12.89 -4.75 1.33
CA VAL A 222 -12.75 -3.54 0.51
C VAL A 222 -12.74 -2.33 1.43
N GLU A 223 -11.65 -1.56 1.41
CA GLU A 223 -11.56 -0.24 2.03
C GLU A 223 -12.62 0.72 1.45
N GLY A 224 -13.32 1.44 2.33
CA GLY A 224 -14.33 2.41 1.92
C GLY A 224 -15.68 1.79 1.57
N ALA A 225 -16.08 0.72 2.27
CA ALA A 225 -17.46 0.26 2.26
C ALA A 225 -18.19 0.79 3.50
N ASP A 226 -19.33 1.44 3.30
CA ASP A 226 -20.16 1.96 4.40
C ASP A 226 -20.67 0.80 5.30
N ASP A 227 -20.76 1.06 6.61
CA ASP A 227 -21.58 0.26 7.53
C ASP A 227 -23.02 0.16 6.98
N ASP A 228 -23.61 -1.04 6.98
CA ASP A 228 -24.99 -1.27 6.48
C ASP A 228 -26.01 -0.36 7.16
N ASP A 229 -25.83 -0.13 8.46
CA ASP A 229 -26.79 0.59 9.27
C ASP A 229 -26.68 2.10 9.00
N VAL A 230 -25.45 2.61 8.82
CA VAL A 230 -25.22 4.01 8.41
C VAL A 230 -25.64 4.25 6.96
N ALA A 231 -25.45 3.27 6.07
CA ALA A 231 -25.91 3.34 4.68
C ALA A 231 -27.45 3.39 4.58
N ARG A 232 -28.17 2.68 5.44
CA ARG A 232 -29.65 2.75 5.57
C ARG A 232 -30.10 4.11 6.06
N VAL A 233 -29.49 4.65 7.12
CA VAL A 233 -29.79 6.01 7.63
C VAL A 233 -29.53 7.06 6.53
N ALA A 234 -28.38 7.00 5.86
CA ALA A 234 -28.06 7.87 4.74
C ALA A 234 -28.98 7.68 3.52
N HIS A 235 -29.63 6.53 3.36
CA HIS A 235 -30.66 6.32 2.34
C HIS A 235 -31.98 7.00 2.71
N VAL A 236 -32.45 6.85 3.96
CA VAL A 236 -33.66 7.55 4.44
C VAL A 236 -33.51 9.06 4.37
N LEU A 237 -32.35 9.60 4.79
CA LEU A 237 -32.04 11.03 4.68
C LEU A 237 -32.04 11.52 3.23
N ARG A 238 -31.77 10.66 2.24
CA ARG A 238 -31.82 11.00 0.79
C ARG A 238 -33.25 11.03 0.23
N GLN A 239 -34.17 10.23 0.77
CA GLN A 239 -35.56 10.15 0.26
C GLN A 239 -36.43 11.37 0.60
N GLY A 240 -35.90 12.41 1.24
CA GLY A 240 -36.69 13.60 1.63
C GLY A 240 -37.71 13.36 2.74
N ARG A 241 -37.77 12.15 3.33
CA ARG A 241 -38.67 11.80 4.45
C ARG A 241 -38.36 12.54 5.77
N ALA A 242 -37.28 13.34 5.79
CA ALA A 242 -36.88 14.18 6.92
C ALA A 242 -37.66 15.52 7.00
N GLY A 243 -38.94 15.50 6.63
CA GLY A 243 -39.82 16.68 6.66
C GLY A 243 -39.34 17.85 5.79
N PRO A 244 -39.90 19.06 6.00
CA PRO A 244 -39.51 20.27 5.27
C PRO A 244 -38.24 20.97 5.82
N PHE A 245 -37.58 20.41 6.84
CA PHE A 245 -36.49 21.07 7.55
C PHE A 245 -35.10 20.59 7.08
N PRO A 246 -34.10 21.49 6.97
CA PRO A 246 -32.73 21.08 6.67
C PRO A 246 -32.16 20.22 7.80
N VAL A 247 -31.38 19.19 7.44
CA VAL A 247 -30.68 18.35 8.42
C VAL A 247 -29.61 19.21 9.13
N PRO A 248 -29.56 19.24 10.48
CA PRO A 248 -28.59 20.04 11.21
C PRO A 248 -27.14 19.66 10.89
N THR A 249 -26.24 20.65 10.88
CA THR A 249 -24.82 20.44 10.54
C THR A 249 -24.07 19.64 11.58
N ASP A 250 -24.46 19.73 12.86
CA ASP A 250 -24.01 18.88 13.97
C ASP A 250 -24.30 17.39 13.70
N VAL A 251 -25.54 17.07 13.30
CA VAL A 251 -25.94 15.70 12.94
C VAL A 251 -25.14 15.19 11.72
N LEU A 252 -24.90 16.04 10.72
CA LEU A 252 -24.10 15.67 9.55
C LEU A 252 -22.62 15.43 9.91
N ALA A 253 -22.07 16.19 10.86
CA ALA A 253 -20.71 16.03 11.36
C ALA A 253 -20.54 14.72 12.14
N ASP A 254 -21.46 14.38 13.05
CA ASP A 254 -21.48 13.09 13.74
C ASP A 254 -21.49 11.91 12.78
N LEU A 255 -22.41 11.92 11.80
CA LEU A 255 -22.57 10.84 10.82
C LEU A 255 -21.32 10.68 9.94
N ALA A 256 -20.53 11.74 9.72
CA ALA A 256 -19.25 11.66 9.01
C ALA A 256 -18.13 11.00 9.85
N HIS A 257 -18.22 11.05 11.18
CA HIS A 257 -17.24 10.45 12.09
C HIS A 257 -17.48 8.95 12.37
N LEU A 258 -18.63 8.41 11.97
CA LEU A 258 -18.90 6.96 11.97
C LEU A 258 -18.03 6.22 10.93
N ASP A 259 -18.14 4.89 10.87
CA ASP A 259 -17.46 4.05 9.87
C ASP A 259 -18.13 4.15 8.49
N VAL A 260 -17.84 5.28 7.83
CA VAL A 260 -18.30 5.62 6.47
C VAL A 260 -17.14 5.63 5.47
N SER A 261 -17.47 5.37 4.21
CA SER A 261 -16.56 5.58 3.09
C SER A 261 -16.27 7.07 2.87
N TRP A 262 -15.11 7.37 2.27
CA TRP A 262 -14.80 8.73 1.80
C TRP A 262 -15.88 9.26 0.83
N SER A 263 -16.53 8.37 0.06
CA SER A 263 -17.60 8.74 -0.88
C SER A 263 -18.88 9.17 -0.17
N THR A 264 -19.18 8.56 0.99
CA THR A 264 -20.32 8.93 1.84
C THR A 264 -20.02 10.18 2.65
N ALA A 265 -18.82 10.30 3.22
CA ALA A 265 -18.35 11.54 3.84
C ALA A 265 -18.41 12.74 2.86
N LEU A 266 -17.98 12.56 1.61
CA LEU A 266 -18.06 13.58 0.56
C LEU A 266 -19.51 14.00 0.26
N ARG A 267 -20.46 13.06 0.31
CA ARG A 267 -21.90 13.36 0.12
C ARG A 267 -22.49 14.12 1.31
N LEU A 268 -22.10 13.77 2.54
CA LEU A 268 -22.51 14.51 3.75
C LEU A 268 -21.92 15.92 3.75
N TRP A 269 -20.64 16.06 3.43
CA TRP A 269 -19.93 17.35 3.29
C TRP A 269 -20.59 18.27 2.26
N ARG A 270 -20.90 17.75 1.06
CA ARG A 270 -21.62 18.50 0.01
C ARG A 270 -23.04 18.91 0.43
N ARG A 271 -23.69 18.15 1.33
CA ARG A 271 -25.03 18.49 1.86
C ARG A 271 -24.96 19.54 2.95
N ALA A 272 -23.88 19.57 3.73
CA ALA A 272 -23.64 20.60 4.75
C ALA A 272 -23.33 21.97 4.11
N GLY A 273 -22.55 22.01 3.02
CA GLY A 273 -22.31 23.22 2.21
C GLY A 273 -23.49 23.64 1.33
N GLY A 274 -24.69 23.74 1.91
CA GLY A 274 -25.95 24.03 1.23
C GLY A 274 -26.05 25.48 0.68
N PRO A 275 -27.20 25.85 0.07
CA PRO A 275 -27.37 27.11 -0.67
C PRO A 275 -27.31 28.39 0.18
N CYS A 276 -27.18 28.29 1.51
CA CYS A 276 -27.15 29.43 2.43
C CYS A 276 -25.74 30.06 2.60
N GLY A 277 -24.75 29.65 1.80
CA GLY A 277 -23.42 30.30 1.73
C GLY A 277 -22.44 30.00 2.87
N ALA A 278 -22.89 29.41 3.98
CA ALA A 278 -22.00 28.91 5.02
C ALA A 278 -21.29 27.63 4.55
N GLY A 279 -19.95 27.64 4.59
CA GLY A 279 -19.14 26.46 4.30
C GLY A 279 -19.36 25.33 5.32
N PRO A 280 -19.12 24.06 4.94
CA PRO A 280 -19.22 22.94 5.86
C PRO A 280 -18.19 23.05 7.01
N PRO A 281 -18.49 22.53 8.22
CA PRO A 281 -17.59 22.58 9.37
C PRO A 281 -16.19 22.01 9.08
N VAL A 282 -15.15 22.63 9.64
CA VAL A 282 -13.73 22.22 9.47
C VAL A 282 -13.54 20.74 9.81
N GLU A 283 -14.19 20.27 10.87
CA GLU A 283 -14.14 18.88 11.34
C GLU A 283 -14.66 17.88 10.30
N MET A 284 -15.65 18.26 9.48
CA MET A 284 -16.12 17.45 8.36
C MET A 284 -15.10 17.42 7.21
N THR A 285 -14.43 18.54 6.96
CA THR A 285 -13.35 18.63 5.96
C THR A 285 -12.15 17.78 6.37
N ASP A 286 -11.74 17.87 7.64
CA ASP A 286 -10.67 17.05 8.23
C ASP A 286 -11.00 15.57 8.13
N ARG A 287 -12.18 15.16 8.59
CA ARG A 287 -12.63 13.76 8.53
C ARG A 287 -12.69 13.25 7.09
N LEU A 288 -13.16 14.06 6.15
CA LEU A 288 -13.21 13.72 4.74
C LEU A 288 -11.80 13.54 4.15
N MET A 289 -10.90 14.50 4.37
CA MET A 289 -9.52 14.40 3.91
C MET A 289 -8.79 13.21 4.57
N ALA A 290 -8.97 12.96 5.87
CA ALA A 290 -8.45 11.79 6.58
C ALA A 290 -8.92 10.47 5.93
N LEU A 291 -10.17 10.36 5.50
CA LEU A 291 -10.66 9.18 4.77
C LEU A 291 -10.06 9.07 3.35
N MET A 292 -9.63 10.19 2.76
CA MET A 292 -8.98 10.25 1.44
C MET A 292 -7.45 10.08 1.48
N THR A 293 -6.80 10.21 2.66
CA THR A 293 -5.33 10.23 2.78
C THR A 293 -4.76 9.34 3.89
N GLY A 294 -5.55 8.95 4.89
CA GLY A 294 -5.16 8.05 5.98
C GLY A 294 -4.75 6.65 5.51
N TYR A 295 -4.21 5.84 6.42
CA TYR A 295 -3.54 4.60 6.06
C TYR A 295 -4.45 3.55 5.38
N ARG A 296 -3.86 2.76 4.47
CA ARG A 296 -4.47 1.62 3.76
C ARG A 296 -4.52 0.41 4.69
N SER A 297 -5.62 -0.34 4.67
CA SER A 297 -5.81 -1.61 5.37
C SER A 297 -6.00 -2.76 4.37
N GLY A 298 -4.92 -3.50 4.13
CA GLY A 298 -4.93 -4.68 3.25
C GLY A 298 -4.47 -4.45 1.80
N GLY A 299 -3.86 -3.30 1.49
CA GLY A 299 -3.09 -3.07 0.25
C GLY A 299 -3.90 -2.92 -1.05
N ILE A 300 -5.23 -3.02 -1.01
CA ILE A 300 -6.11 -2.93 -2.18
C ILE A 300 -7.02 -1.71 -2.04
N GLY A 301 -6.62 -0.61 -2.67
CA GLY A 301 -7.44 0.60 -2.76
C GLY A 301 -6.62 1.82 -3.13
N SER A 302 -7.05 2.54 -4.18
CA SER A 302 -6.52 3.87 -4.47
C SER A 302 -7.25 4.89 -3.60
N ARG A 303 -6.56 5.40 -2.58
CA ARG A 303 -7.01 6.55 -1.77
C ARG A 303 -6.96 7.82 -2.65
N PRO A 304 -8.05 8.61 -2.79
CA PRO A 304 -8.16 9.66 -3.80
C PRO A 304 -7.47 10.97 -3.38
N TRP A 305 -6.14 10.91 -3.22
CA TRP A 305 -5.30 12.03 -2.77
C TRP A 305 -5.42 13.30 -3.63
N GLN A 306 -5.70 13.17 -4.93
CA GLN A 306 -5.96 14.31 -5.82
C GLN A 306 -7.21 15.10 -5.40
N GLU A 307 -8.27 14.42 -4.97
CA GLU A 307 -9.49 15.09 -4.52
C GLU A 307 -9.28 15.71 -3.12
N ALA A 308 -8.45 15.10 -2.27
CA ALA A 308 -8.04 15.71 -1.00
C ALA A 308 -7.27 17.03 -1.19
N LEU A 309 -6.35 17.09 -2.16
CA LEU A 309 -5.65 18.33 -2.50
C LEU A 309 -6.59 19.41 -3.04
N ARG A 310 -7.54 19.05 -3.93
CA ARG A 310 -8.59 19.98 -4.40
C ARG A 310 -9.51 20.48 -3.28
N LEU A 311 -9.82 19.63 -2.30
CA LEU A 311 -10.62 20.02 -1.13
C LEU A 311 -9.84 20.98 -0.23
N TYR A 312 -8.53 20.76 -0.07
CA TYR A 312 -7.65 21.69 0.65
C TYR A 312 -7.55 23.05 -0.04
N GLU A 313 -7.35 23.08 -1.37
CA GLU A 313 -7.37 24.32 -2.16
C GLU A 313 -8.71 25.06 -2.02
N ARG A 314 -9.85 24.36 -2.13
CA ARG A 314 -11.18 24.95 -1.88
C ARG A 314 -11.37 25.45 -0.45
N ALA A 315 -10.82 24.77 0.56
CA ALA A 315 -10.89 25.23 1.94
C ALA A 315 -10.11 26.54 2.12
N LEU A 316 -8.92 26.64 1.52
CA LEU A 316 -8.11 27.86 1.47
C LEU A 316 -8.82 29.01 0.76
N ASP A 317 -9.41 28.76 -0.41
CA ASP A 317 -10.12 29.77 -1.19
C ASP A 317 -11.43 30.23 -0.53
N SER A 318 -12.03 29.41 0.33
CA SER A 318 -13.29 29.72 1.03
C SER A 318 -13.16 30.80 2.11
N GLY A 319 -11.94 31.12 2.56
CA GLY A 319 -11.70 32.05 3.67
C GLY A 319 -12.20 31.56 5.05
N GLY A 320 -12.69 30.33 5.15
CA GLY A 320 -13.08 29.71 6.41
C GLY A 320 -11.88 29.35 7.30
N ALA A 321 -12.17 29.02 8.56
CA ALA A 321 -11.13 28.49 9.46
C ALA A 321 -10.57 27.16 8.93
N ILE A 322 -9.26 26.97 9.10
CA ILE A 322 -8.51 25.79 8.67
C ILE A 322 -7.71 25.31 9.88
N SER A 323 -7.78 24.02 10.16
CA SER A 323 -7.11 23.40 11.30
C SER A 323 -5.70 22.92 10.91
N LEU A 324 -4.85 22.71 11.92
CA LEU A 324 -3.55 22.08 11.72
C LEU A 324 -3.69 20.65 11.16
N THR A 325 -4.80 19.96 11.49
CA THR A 325 -5.20 18.67 10.92
C THR A 325 -5.51 18.76 9.41
N THR A 326 -6.17 19.81 8.91
CA THR A 326 -6.38 19.98 7.46
C THR A 326 -5.05 20.08 6.71
N HIS A 327 -4.13 20.91 7.22
CA HIS A 327 -2.78 21.04 6.65
C HIS A 327 -2.01 19.72 6.69
N THR A 328 -2.13 18.97 7.79
CA THR A 328 -1.52 17.64 7.93
C THR A 328 -2.03 16.66 6.88
N HIS A 329 -3.34 16.62 6.63
CA HIS A 329 -3.90 15.73 5.61
C HIS A 329 -3.55 16.17 4.18
N ALA A 330 -3.30 17.46 3.94
CA ALA A 330 -2.70 17.92 2.68
C ALA A 330 -1.26 17.38 2.50
N LEU A 331 -0.46 17.33 3.57
CA LEU A 331 0.88 16.72 3.55
C LEU A 331 0.82 15.20 3.34
N ASP A 332 -0.12 14.48 3.99
CA ASP A 332 -0.37 13.06 3.71
C ASP A 332 -0.80 12.84 2.25
N ALA A 333 -1.60 13.74 1.66
CA ALA A 333 -1.97 13.68 0.24
C ALA A 333 -0.78 13.90 -0.71
N LEU A 334 0.11 14.84 -0.38
CA LEU A 334 1.36 15.08 -1.09
C LEU A 334 2.28 13.86 -1.01
N TRP A 335 2.47 13.27 0.17
CA TRP A 335 3.18 11.99 0.34
C TRP A 335 2.58 10.88 -0.54
N ARG A 336 1.25 10.73 -0.56
CA ARG A 336 0.55 9.76 -1.41
C ARG A 336 0.64 10.04 -2.92
N SER A 337 0.93 11.27 -3.35
CA SER A 337 1.13 11.58 -4.77
C SER A 337 2.40 10.93 -5.34
N ALA A 338 3.42 10.75 -4.50
CA ALA A 338 4.68 10.10 -4.82
C ALA A 338 4.71 8.65 -4.31
N ASP A 339 3.69 7.86 -4.69
CA ASP A 339 3.41 6.47 -4.25
C ASP A 339 4.52 5.45 -4.63
N SER A 340 5.67 5.61 -4.00
CA SER A 340 6.98 5.10 -4.43
C SER A 340 7.63 4.15 -3.44
N PHE A 341 6.95 3.87 -2.31
CA PHE A 341 7.29 2.80 -1.36
C PHE A 341 6.40 1.56 -1.57
N HIS A 342 5.16 1.73 -2.04
CA HIS A 342 4.30 0.61 -2.48
C HIS A 342 4.68 0.07 -3.85
N ARG A 343 5.43 0.84 -4.66
CA ARG A 343 5.91 0.46 -5.99
C ARG A 343 7.42 0.35 -5.99
N ALA A 344 7.95 -0.82 -5.61
CA ALA A 344 9.39 -1.08 -5.43
C ALA A 344 10.31 -0.83 -6.66
N HIS A 345 9.74 -0.57 -7.83
CA HIS A 345 10.47 -0.22 -9.06
C HIS A 345 10.10 1.16 -9.63
N TYR A 346 9.32 1.97 -8.89
CA TYR A 346 8.89 3.30 -9.33
C TYR A 346 9.73 4.40 -8.65
N ASN A 347 10.74 4.87 -9.38
CA ASN A 347 11.48 6.06 -9.01
C ASN A 347 10.81 7.31 -9.57
N VAL A 348 10.28 8.14 -8.67
CA VAL A 348 9.75 9.48 -8.99
C VAL A 348 10.86 10.32 -9.61
N ALA A 349 10.57 10.95 -10.76
CA ALA A 349 11.58 11.69 -11.52
C ALA A 349 12.06 12.94 -10.73
N PRO A 350 13.32 13.40 -10.89
CA PRO A 350 13.84 14.55 -10.13
C PRO A 350 12.98 15.82 -10.25
N VAL A 351 12.42 16.08 -11.44
CA VAL A 351 11.50 17.22 -11.68
C VAL A 351 10.20 17.09 -10.89
N GLU A 352 9.68 15.88 -10.72
CA GLU A 352 8.47 15.61 -9.95
C GLU A 352 8.74 15.73 -8.45
N ARG A 353 9.90 15.24 -7.98
CA ARG A 353 10.37 15.42 -6.60
C ARG A 353 10.49 16.90 -6.24
N GLU A 354 11.03 17.72 -7.14
CA GLU A 354 11.12 19.17 -6.91
C GLU A 354 9.74 19.84 -6.87
N ARG A 355 8.82 19.49 -7.79
CA ARG A 355 7.43 19.99 -7.74
C ARG A 355 6.73 19.62 -6.43
N LEU A 356 6.96 18.41 -5.93
CA LEU A 356 6.47 17.94 -4.64
C LEU A 356 7.07 18.76 -3.48
N TRP A 357 8.39 18.97 -3.48
CA TRP A 357 9.07 19.81 -2.48
C TRP A 357 8.49 21.23 -2.42
N GLN A 358 8.31 21.87 -3.58
CA GLN A 358 7.68 23.19 -3.67
C GLN A 358 6.23 23.19 -3.15
N ALA A 359 5.48 22.09 -3.31
CA ALA A 359 4.15 21.96 -2.74
C ALA A 359 4.17 21.82 -1.20
N VAL A 360 5.12 21.05 -0.65
CA VAL A 360 5.33 20.93 0.80
C VAL A 360 5.67 22.29 1.42
N MET A 361 6.59 23.04 0.81
CA MET A 361 6.97 24.38 1.27
C MET A 361 5.80 25.37 1.21
N ARG A 362 4.91 25.28 0.22
CA ARG A 362 3.66 26.09 0.19
C ARG A 362 2.68 25.74 1.31
N VAL A 363 2.59 24.48 1.73
CA VAL A 363 1.76 24.11 2.90
C VAL A 363 2.41 24.63 4.18
N ARG A 364 3.73 24.47 4.33
CA ARG A 364 4.49 24.96 5.49
C ARG A 364 4.37 26.47 5.68
N ALA A 365 4.61 27.25 4.62
CA ALA A 365 4.50 28.71 4.66
C ALA A 365 3.11 29.16 5.14
N LYS A 366 2.03 28.54 4.64
CA LYS A 366 0.65 28.87 5.08
C LYS A 366 0.39 28.67 6.58
N VAL A 367 1.09 27.74 7.23
CA VAL A 367 1.01 27.53 8.69
C VAL A 367 1.87 28.55 9.44
N GLU A 368 3.05 28.89 8.92
CA GLU A 368 4.00 29.84 9.53
C GLU A 368 3.54 31.31 9.42
N ASP A 369 3.00 31.70 8.25
CA ASP A 369 2.54 33.05 7.91
C ASP A 369 1.21 33.42 8.58
N GLY A 370 0.42 32.43 9.02
CA GLY A 370 -0.85 32.62 9.74
C GLY A 370 -1.98 33.28 8.93
N CYS A 371 -1.81 33.50 7.63
CA CYS A 371 -2.69 34.30 6.76
C CYS A 371 -4.17 33.87 6.70
N CYS A 372 -4.52 32.65 7.11
CA CYS A 372 -5.89 32.15 7.06
C CYS A 372 -6.62 32.18 8.41
N CYS A 373 -5.91 32.09 9.55
CA CYS A 373 -6.51 31.75 10.85
C CYS A 373 -5.83 32.40 12.07
N GLY A 374 -4.90 33.32 11.86
CA GLY A 374 -3.89 33.65 12.87
C GLY A 374 -2.82 32.55 12.97
N ARG A 375 -1.83 32.76 13.83
CA ARG A 375 -0.65 31.86 13.92
C ARG A 375 -1.04 30.53 14.59
N LEU A 376 -1.25 29.49 13.78
CA LEU A 376 -1.59 28.16 14.27
C LEU A 376 -0.48 27.62 15.20
N ARG A 377 -0.88 27.03 16.33
CA ARG A 377 0.07 26.54 17.34
C ARG A 377 0.47 25.09 17.04
N ILE A 378 1.71 24.90 16.59
CA ILE A 378 2.32 23.58 16.41
C ILE A 378 2.74 23.04 17.78
N ALA A 379 1.84 22.35 18.49
CA ALA A 379 2.12 21.72 19.79
C ALA A 379 1.18 20.53 20.06
N GLY A 380 1.57 19.65 20.98
CA GLY A 380 0.75 18.51 21.39
C GLY A 380 0.49 17.50 20.25
N PRO A 381 -0.55 16.64 20.36
CA PRO A 381 -0.80 15.57 19.39
C PRO A 381 -0.98 16.06 17.94
N GLU A 382 -1.67 17.18 17.74
CA GLU A 382 -1.85 17.79 16.41
C GLU A 382 -0.54 18.36 15.85
N GLY A 383 0.31 18.94 16.71
CA GLY A 383 1.66 19.36 16.35
C GLY A 383 2.55 18.20 15.93
N CYS A 384 2.57 17.11 16.70
CA CYS A 384 3.31 15.89 16.34
C CYS A 384 2.81 15.30 15.01
N ALA A 385 1.49 15.25 14.84
CA ALA A 385 0.84 14.78 13.62
C ALA A 385 1.23 15.60 12.38
N TYR A 386 1.35 16.92 12.51
CA TYR A 386 1.78 17.83 11.46
C TYR A 386 3.26 17.65 11.11
N MET A 387 4.13 17.54 12.11
CA MET A 387 5.57 17.28 11.91
C MET A 387 5.81 15.92 11.24
N GLU A 388 5.09 14.87 11.65
CA GLU A 388 5.07 13.56 10.98
C GLU A 388 4.65 13.69 9.50
N GLY A 389 3.63 14.52 9.21
CA GLY A 389 3.21 14.85 7.85
C GLY A 389 4.30 15.54 7.02
N LEU A 390 5.01 16.51 7.61
CA LEU A 390 6.14 17.19 6.96
C LEU A 390 7.30 16.22 6.69
N ILE A 391 7.63 15.33 7.64
CA ILE A 391 8.67 14.30 7.50
C ILE A 391 8.33 13.35 6.34
N LYS A 392 7.10 12.81 6.31
CA LYS A 392 6.59 11.95 5.21
C LYS A 392 6.74 12.62 3.84
N ALA A 393 6.24 13.85 3.72
CA ALA A 393 6.19 14.54 2.42
C ALA A 393 7.57 15.03 1.96
N SER A 394 8.44 15.46 2.88
CA SER A 394 9.84 15.82 2.59
C SER A 394 10.65 14.59 2.17
N GLY A 395 10.48 13.46 2.87
CA GLY A 395 11.10 12.19 2.50
C GLY A 395 10.65 11.68 1.12
N ALA A 396 9.37 11.81 0.79
CA ALA A 396 8.86 11.50 -0.55
C ALA A 396 9.39 12.43 -1.66
N ALA A 397 9.75 13.68 -1.31
CA ALA A 397 10.45 14.61 -2.19
C ALA A 397 11.98 14.37 -2.27
N GLY A 398 12.51 13.36 -1.59
CA GLY A 398 13.95 13.05 -1.56
C GLY A 398 14.78 14.00 -0.69
N ARG A 399 14.16 14.70 0.28
CA ARG A 399 14.84 15.57 1.26
C ARG A 399 15.00 14.83 2.59
N TRP A 400 15.91 13.85 2.62
CA TRP A 400 16.20 13.03 3.79
C TRP A 400 16.83 13.85 4.93
N ASP A 401 17.66 14.82 4.58
CA ASP A 401 18.31 15.80 5.47
C ASP A 401 17.27 16.64 6.22
N VAL A 402 16.28 17.17 5.50
CA VAL A 402 15.15 17.91 6.07
C VAL A 402 14.29 17.00 6.95
N ALA A 403 14.08 15.73 6.54
CA ALA A 403 13.31 14.77 7.33
C ALA A 403 13.98 14.45 8.68
N ILE A 404 15.32 14.36 8.75
CA ILE A 404 16.06 14.28 10.02
C ILE A 404 15.92 15.58 10.81
N GLY A 405 16.14 16.75 10.17
CA GLY A 405 16.06 18.04 10.85
C GLY A 405 14.71 18.27 11.54
N LEU A 406 13.61 17.98 10.84
CA LEU A 406 12.25 18.05 11.39
C LEU A 406 12.00 17.08 12.55
N LEU A 407 12.64 15.91 12.54
CA LEU A 407 12.55 14.93 13.63
C LEU A 407 13.33 15.44 14.87
N SER A 408 14.52 15.99 14.68
CA SER A 408 15.29 16.64 15.76
C SER A 408 14.62 17.91 16.29
N ASP A 409 13.89 18.65 15.47
CA ASP A 409 13.09 19.81 15.92
C ASP A 409 11.98 19.39 16.90
N MET A 410 11.46 18.16 16.79
CA MET A 410 10.55 17.59 17.79
C MET A 410 11.30 17.36 19.12
N GLU A 411 12.41 16.62 19.06
CA GLU A 411 13.27 16.28 20.22
C GLU A 411 13.75 17.50 21.03
N ARG A 412 14.02 18.63 20.36
CA ARG A 412 14.56 19.85 20.99
C ARG A 412 13.53 20.72 21.72
N THR A 413 12.24 20.36 21.72
CA THR A 413 11.21 21.12 22.45
C THR A 413 11.21 20.80 23.96
N SER A 414 12.28 21.17 24.67
CA SER A 414 12.42 21.03 26.13
C SER A 414 12.08 22.34 26.86
N GLY A 415 10.79 22.55 27.15
CA GLY A 415 10.32 23.66 27.98
C GLY A 415 9.35 23.20 29.07
N GLU A 416 9.52 23.70 30.29
CA GLU A 416 8.78 23.26 31.49
C GLU A 416 7.27 23.53 31.42
N THR A 417 6.53 22.66 30.75
CA THR A 417 5.09 22.37 30.92
C THR A 417 4.76 21.17 30.04
N SER A 418 4.47 20.01 30.65
CA SER A 418 4.40 18.69 30.00
C SER A 418 3.43 18.56 28.80
N TYR A 419 2.50 19.49 28.63
CA TYR A 419 1.52 19.51 27.54
C TYR A 419 1.96 20.30 26.30
N ARG A 420 3.20 20.81 26.25
CA ARG A 420 3.70 21.65 25.13
C ARG A 420 4.70 20.97 24.19
N LEU A 421 5.22 19.81 24.56
CA LEU A 421 6.35 19.16 23.88
C LEU A 421 5.89 18.44 22.61
N LEU A 422 6.69 18.53 21.54
CA LEU A 422 6.53 17.73 20.33
C LEU A 422 7.28 16.41 20.52
N ILE A 423 6.57 15.34 20.88
CA ILE A 423 7.18 14.03 21.11
C ILE A 423 7.32 13.31 19.76
N PRO A 424 8.53 12.87 19.35
CA PRO A 424 8.73 12.03 18.17
C PRO A 424 7.85 10.76 18.22
N THR A 425 7.01 10.57 17.21
CA THR A 425 6.19 9.35 17.09
C THR A 425 6.99 8.20 16.49
N PRO A 426 6.62 6.92 16.73
CA PRO A 426 7.29 5.80 16.06
C PRO A 426 7.18 5.91 14.53
N GLU A 427 6.03 6.39 14.01
CA GLU A 427 5.88 6.72 12.59
C GLU A 427 6.90 7.77 12.11
N ALA A 428 7.12 8.87 12.86
CA ALA A 428 8.06 9.91 12.47
C ALA A 428 9.50 9.36 12.32
N TYR A 429 9.96 8.53 13.26
CA TYR A 429 11.22 7.79 13.13
C TYR A 429 11.23 6.87 11.89
N ALA A 430 10.17 6.09 11.68
CA ALA A 430 10.09 5.15 10.55
C ALA A 430 10.13 5.85 9.18
N PHE A 431 9.44 6.98 9.02
CA PHE A 431 9.46 7.75 7.77
C PHE A 431 10.79 8.50 7.57
N ALA A 432 11.41 9.03 8.62
CA ALA A 432 12.75 9.61 8.53
C ALA A 432 13.80 8.55 8.14
N MET A 433 13.82 7.40 8.81
CA MET A 433 14.65 6.25 8.44
C MET A 433 14.41 5.79 6.99
N ALA A 434 13.14 5.72 6.57
CA ALA A 434 12.81 5.32 5.21
C ALA A 434 13.29 6.33 4.14
N ALA A 435 13.29 7.63 4.45
CA ALA A 435 13.87 8.67 3.60
C ALA A 435 15.39 8.51 3.48
N CYS A 436 16.10 8.31 4.60
CA CYS A 436 17.54 8.04 4.61
C CYS A 436 17.90 6.82 3.77
N ASN A 437 17.20 5.69 3.97
CA ASN A 437 17.46 4.46 3.23
C ASN A 437 17.19 4.60 1.74
N ARG A 438 16.13 5.30 1.35
CA ARG A 438 15.77 5.54 -0.06
C ARG A 438 16.87 6.26 -0.83
N GLU A 439 17.55 7.21 -0.19
CA GLU A 439 18.65 7.98 -0.79
C GLU A 439 20.04 7.35 -0.48
N GLY A 440 20.09 6.13 0.06
CA GLY A 440 21.33 5.37 0.30
C GLY A 440 22.08 5.71 1.59
N HIS A 441 21.54 6.58 2.44
CA HIS A 441 22.18 7.04 3.68
C HIS A 441 21.96 6.08 4.86
N ALA A 442 22.43 4.84 4.68
CA ALA A 442 22.37 3.74 5.65
C ALA A 442 22.77 4.14 7.08
N ALA A 443 23.94 4.75 7.27
CA ALA A 443 24.47 5.10 8.59
C ALA A 443 23.56 6.06 9.38
N HIS A 444 22.89 7.00 8.71
CA HIS A 444 21.92 7.89 9.37
C HIS A 444 20.64 7.13 9.76
N SER A 445 20.17 6.18 8.93
CA SER A 445 19.06 5.32 9.34
C SER A 445 19.43 4.39 10.50
N GLU A 446 20.68 3.93 10.60
CA GLU A 446 21.13 3.10 11.73
C GLU A 446 21.26 3.92 13.02
N ALA A 447 21.74 5.17 12.96
CA ALA A 447 21.74 6.07 14.12
C ALA A 447 20.31 6.39 14.62
N LEU A 448 19.39 6.71 13.70
CA LEU A 448 17.96 6.89 14.03
C LEU A 448 17.34 5.61 14.61
N TRP A 449 17.75 4.44 14.11
CA TRP A 449 17.28 3.15 14.60
C TRP A 449 17.69 2.89 16.04
N SER A 450 18.94 3.18 16.41
CA SER A 450 19.40 3.06 17.80
C SER A 450 18.60 3.95 18.76
N MET A 451 18.15 5.14 18.32
CA MET A 451 17.27 6.00 19.12
C MET A 451 15.83 5.48 19.17
N PHE A 452 15.31 4.97 18.05
CA PHE A 452 13.98 4.34 17.99
C PHE A 452 13.87 3.16 18.97
N GLU A 453 14.88 2.29 19.03
CA GLU A 453 14.88 1.10 19.91
C GLU A 453 14.86 1.42 21.43
N LEU A 454 15.29 2.62 21.84
CA LEU A 454 15.23 3.04 23.25
C LEU A 454 13.79 3.33 23.73
N HIS A 455 12.88 3.60 22.80
CA HIS A 455 11.53 4.10 23.09
C HIS A 455 10.42 3.23 22.48
N TYR A 456 10.71 2.55 21.38
CA TYR A 456 9.74 1.91 20.51
C TYR A 456 10.23 0.55 19.98
N THR A 457 9.27 -0.26 19.53
CA THR A 457 9.54 -1.51 18.81
C THR A 457 8.86 -1.45 17.45
N LEU A 458 9.24 -2.31 16.50
CA LEU A 458 8.57 -2.38 15.18
C LEU A 458 7.07 -2.70 15.30
N ARG A 459 6.64 -3.27 16.43
CA ARG A 459 5.22 -3.55 16.75
C ARG A 459 4.44 -2.31 17.19
N SER A 460 5.09 -1.17 17.42
CA SER A 460 4.44 0.12 17.68
C SER A 460 3.99 0.84 16.40
N LEU A 461 4.50 0.43 15.22
CA LEU A 461 4.19 1.05 13.94
C LEU A 461 2.87 0.55 13.35
N HIS A 462 2.11 1.47 12.74
CA HIS A 462 1.02 1.09 11.83
C HIS A 462 1.53 0.21 10.67
N SER A 463 0.71 -0.73 10.19
CA SER A 463 1.05 -1.70 9.13
C SER A 463 1.62 -1.05 7.85
N GLU A 464 0.96 0.00 7.32
CA GLU A 464 1.51 0.76 6.17
C GLU A 464 2.85 1.46 6.47
N ALA A 465 3.08 1.98 7.68
CA ALA A 465 4.35 2.62 8.05
C ALA A 465 5.48 1.58 8.19
N LEU A 466 5.19 0.43 8.79
CA LEU A 466 6.11 -0.71 8.84
C LEU A 466 6.44 -1.22 7.42
N LEU A 467 5.47 -1.30 6.53
CA LEU A 467 5.69 -1.67 5.12
C LEU A 467 6.63 -0.69 4.42
N VAL A 468 6.41 0.63 4.58
CA VAL A 468 7.29 1.66 4.02
C VAL A 468 8.72 1.50 4.52
N TYR A 469 8.90 1.29 5.83
CA TYR A 469 10.22 1.05 6.40
C TYR A 469 10.87 -0.23 5.83
N LEU A 470 10.17 -1.37 5.83
CA LEU A 470 10.68 -2.64 5.30
C LEU A 470 11.03 -2.56 3.80
N GLN A 471 10.22 -1.89 2.98
CA GLN A 471 10.54 -1.68 1.57
C GLN A 471 11.73 -0.72 1.40
N SER A 472 11.91 0.28 2.27
CA SER A 472 13.06 1.18 2.23
C SER A 472 14.40 0.46 2.46
N LEU A 473 14.42 -0.55 3.35
CA LEU A 473 15.62 -1.35 3.64
C LEU A 473 16.20 -2.01 2.38
N ARG A 474 15.36 -2.27 1.35
CA ARG A 474 15.79 -2.82 0.05
C ARG A 474 16.81 -1.95 -0.69
N CYS A 475 16.84 -0.65 -0.39
CA CYS A 475 17.79 0.30 -0.98
C CYS A 475 19.17 0.27 -0.30
N VAL A 476 19.29 -0.32 0.90
CA VAL A 476 20.51 -0.32 1.72
C VAL A 476 20.99 -1.71 2.15
N VAL A 477 20.39 -2.80 1.63
CA VAL A 477 20.73 -4.19 2.03
C VAL A 477 22.21 -4.55 1.82
N THR A 478 22.88 -3.90 0.87
CA THR A 478 24.33 -4.05 0.61
C THR A 478 25.21 -3.21 1.53
N LEU A 479 24.63 -2.21 2.22
CA LEU A 479 25.32 -1.21 3.04
C LEU A 479 25.13 -1.45 4.55
N THR A 480 24.02 -2.07 4.96
CA THR A 480 23.66 -2.34 6.37
C THR A 480 23.73 -3.83 6.69
N THR A 481 24.35 -4.22 7.80
CA THR A 481 24.33 -5.61 8.29
C THR A 481 23.10 -5.92 9.14
N THR A 482 22.46 -4.89 9.71
CA THR A 482 21.37 -5.01 10.71
C THR A 482 20.00 -5.42 10.15
N VAL A 483 19.83 -5.51 8.82
CA VAL A 483 18.54 -5.84 8.17
C VAL A 483 18.00 -7.21 8.59
N GLY A 484 18.87 -8.21 8.73
CA GLY A 484 18.44 -9.56 9.10
C GLY A 484 17.85 -9.60 10.50
N GLU A 485 18.56 -9.01 11.47
CA GLU A 485 18.12 -8.90 12.87
C GLU A 485 16.74 -8.24 12.99
N LYS A 486 16.48 -7.15 12.25
CA LYS A 486 15.17 -6.47 12.23
C LYS A 486 14.04 -7.40 11.77
N VAL A 487 14.29 -8.25 10.77
CA VAL A 487 13.32 -9.24 10.29
C VAL A 487 13.17 -10.40 11.27
N GLU A 488 14.26 -10.87 11.88
CA GLU A 488 14.23 -11.93 12.88
C GLU A 488 13.39 -11.58 14.09
N ARG A 489 13.59 -10.39 14.67
CA ARG A 489 12.79 -9.91 15.81
C ARG A 489 11.29 -9.90 15.48
N LEU A 490 10.91 -9.41 14.30
CA LEU A 490 9.51 -9.45 13.84
C LEU A 490 8.93 -10.86 13.76
N VAL A 491 9.71 -11.86 13.35
CA VAL A 491 9.24 -13.25 13.23
C VAL A 491 9.20 -13.94 14.60
N GLN A 492 10.25 -13.79 15.41
CA GLN A 492 10.39 -14.45 16.71
C GLN A 492 9.35 -14.00 17.76
N ASP A 493 8.79 -12.80 17.63
CA ASP A 493 7.69 -12.29 18.47
C ASP A 493 6.43 -13.20 18.48
N GLY A 494 6.23 -14.05 17.45
CA GLY A 494 5.07 -14.95 17.37
C GLY A 494 3.71 -14.25 17.20
N ALA A 495 3.69 -12.92 17.04
CA ALA A 495 2.48 -12.10 17.04
C ALA A 495 1.75 -12.02 15.67
N GLY A 496 2.20 -12.81 14.68
CA GLY A 496 1.73 -12.70 13.29
C GLY A 496 2.26 -11.44 12.59
N LEU A 497 1.92 -11.27 11.31
CA LEU A 497 2.31 -10.11 10.52
C LEU A 497 1.35 -9.90 9.33
N ASP A 498 1.05 -8.65 9.03
CA ASP A 498 0.25 -8.24 7.88
C ASP A 498 0.84 -8.72 6.56
N ARG A 499 -0.01 -9.21 5.67
CA ARG A 499 0.41 -9.82 4.40
C ARG A 499 1.42 -9.02 3.58
N PRO A 500 1.27 -7.70 3.34
CA PRO A 500 2.27 -6.93 2.60
C PRO A 500 3.63 -6.87 3.32
N CYS A 501 3.63 -6.74 4.64
CA CYS A 501 4.85 -6.74 5.46
C CYS A 501 5.52 -8.11 5.45
N THR A 502 4.74 -9.19 5.50
CA THR A 502 5.22 -10.57 5.35
C THR A 502 5.90 -10.82 4.00
N VAL A 503 5.29 -10.34 2.91
CA VAL A 503 5.91 -10.39 1.57
C VAL A 503 7.20 -9.55 1.51
N ALA A 504 7.23 -8.37 2.15
CA ALA A 504 8.43 -7.54 2.24
C ALA A 504 9.57 -8.24 3.02
N CYS A 505 9.27 -8.86 4.16
CA CYS A 505 10.23 -9.64 4.94
C CYS A 505 10.80 -10.84 4.16
N LEU A 506 9.96 -11.57 3.42
CA LEU A 506 10.42 -12.64 2.53
C LEU A 506 11.34 -12.11 1.41
N GLN A 507 10.99 -10.98 0.78
CA GLN A 507 11.82 -10.33 -0.24
C GLN A 507 13.18 -9.87 0.32
N LEU A 508 13.24 -9.43 1.58
CA LEU A 508 14.49 -9.09 2.27
C LEU A 508 15.34 -10.33 2.57
N LEU A 509 14.77 -11.38 3.17
CA LEU A 509 15.49 -12.62 3.50
C LEU A 509 16.09 -13.33 2.28
N ALA A 510 15.40 -13.25 1.14
CA ALA A 510 15.85 -13.79 -0.14
C ALA A 510 17.11 -13.10 -0.71
N SER A 511 17.50 -11.93 -0.18
CA SER A 511 18.78 -11.29 -0.53
C SER A 511 19.96 -12.06 0.07
N GLN A 512 20.99 -12.28 -0.73
CA GLN A 512 22.25 -12.91 -0.30
C GLN A 512 22.99 -12.07 0.76
N HIS A 513 22.83 -10.75 0.74
CA HIS A 513 23.52 -9.83 1.65
C HIS A 513 22.93 -9.83 3.08
N VAL A 514 21.65 -10.22 3.24
CA VAL A 514 21.03 -10.34 4.57
C VAL A 514 21.61 -11.55 5.29
N ARG A 515 22.13 -11.35 6.50
CA ARG A 515 22.58 -12.41 7.41
C ARG A 515 21.66 -12.45 8.63
N THR A 516 21.29 -13.65 9.07
CA THR A 516 20.40 -13.92 10.20
C THR A 516 21.05 -14.93 11.13
N ALA A 517 20.79 -14.83 12.44
CA ALA A 517 21.29 -15.79 13.42
C ALA A 517 20.55 -17.14 13.32
N THR A 518 19.24 -17.07 13.06
CA THR A 518 18.37 -18.20 12.74
C THR A 518 18.55 -18.60 11.27
N ARG A 519 18.38 -19.89 10.95
CA ARG A 519 18.36 -20.36 9.56
C ARG A 519 17.26 -19.66 8.77
N LYS A 520 17.62 -19.05 7.63
CA LYS A 520 16.67 -18.35 6.74
C LYS A 520 15.48 -19.21 6.32
N SER A 521 15.71 -20.49 6.09
CA SER A 521 14.70 -21.48 5.72
C SER A 521 13.59 -21.63 6.78
N ALA A 522 13.95 -21.61 8.07
CA ALA A 522 12.99 -21.64 9.18
C ALA A 522 12.19 -20.33 9.28
N LEU A 523 12.85 -19.17 9.18
CA LEU A 523 12.19 -17.86 9.17
C LEU A 523 11.23 -17.71 7.99
N ALA A 524 11.61 -18.21 6.80
CA ALA A 524 10.76 -18.18 5.62
C ALA A 524 9.54 -19.12 5.73
N ALA A 525 9.65 -20.25 6.44
CA ALA A 525 8.51 -21.12 6.75
C ALA A 525 7.50 -20.42 7.68
N GLU A 526 7.96 -19.77 8.76
CA GLU A 526 7.11 -18.99 9.66
C GLU A 526 6.44 -17.80 8.96
N LEU A 527 7.20 -17.06 8.14
CA LEU A 527 6.64 -15.98 7.31
C LEU A 527 5.61 -16.53 6.31
N PHE A 528 5.81 -17.71 5.73
CA PHE A 528 4.78 -18.32 4.89
C PHE A 528 3.52 -18.69 5.69
N HIS A 529 3.64 -19.17 6.93
CA HIS A 529 2.49 -19.36 7.81
C HIS A 529 1.77 -18.04 8.15
N TYR A 530 2.49 -16.92 8.32
CA TYR A 530 1.87 -15.60 8.48
C TYR A 530 1.23 -15.10 7.18
N TYR A 531 1.78 -15.44 6.03
CA TYR A 531 1.16 -15.15 4.74
C TYR A 531 -0.17 -15.92 4.59
N ASP A 532 -0.19 -17.20 4.94
CA ASP A 532 -1.37 -18.08 4.82
C ASP A 532 -2.42 -17.88 5.93
N SER A 533 -2.05 -17.26 7.06
CA SER A 533 -3.02 -16.84 8.08
C SER A 533 -3.94 -15.71 7.58
N ASN A 534 -3.42 -14.87 6.67
CA ASN A 534 -4.12 -13.75 6.05
C ASN A 534 -5.08 -14.21 4.92
N ALA A 535 -6.05 -13.37 4.58
CA ALA A 535 -6.96 -13.66 3.46
C ALA A 535 -6.25 -13.50 2.11
N TRP A 536 -6.30 -14.53 1.26
CA TRP A 536 -5.71 -14.56 -0.07
C TRP A 536 -6.42 -13.61 -1.06
N LEU A 537 -5.67 -13.09 -2.06
CA LEU A 537 -6.23 -12.24 -3.11
C LEU A 537 -7.23 -13.04 -3.93
N GLN A 538 -8.43 -12.52 -4.20
CA GLN A 538 -9.43 -13.26 -4.99
C GLN A 538 -9.33 -12.98 -6.49
N GLN A 539 -8.73 -11.85 -6.88
CA GLN A 539 -8.41 -11.57 -8.29
C GLN A 539 -7.27 -12.51 -8.75
N PRO A 540 -7.49 -13.41 -9.73
CA PRO A 540 -6.52 -14.46 -10.05
C PRO A 540 -5.17 -13.93 -10.53
N LEU A 541 -5.15 -12.86 -11.31
CA LEU A 541 -3.90 -12.24 -11.79
C LEU A 541 -3.11 -11.61 -10.64
N ALA A 542 -3.76 -10.87 -9.74
CA ALA A 542 -3.11 -10.25 -8.60
C ALA A 542 -2.59 -11.32 -7.61
N ARG A 543 -3.39 -12.36 -7.36
CA ARG A 543 -2.98 -13.55 -6.59
C ARG A 543 -1.72 -14.18 -7.19
N ARG A 544 -1.69 -14.44 -8.51
CA ARG A 544 -0.53 -15.04 -9.17
C ARG A 544 0.71 -14.18 -9.03
N MET A 545 0.64 -12.88 -9.34
CA MET A 545 1.81 -11.99 -9.28
C MET A 545 2.44 -11.97 -7.88
N GLU A 546 1.61 -11.92 -6.84
CA GLU A 546 2.10 -11.89 -5.46
C GLU A 546 2.63 -13.27 -5.01
N LEU A 547 1.92 -14.37 -5.32
CA LEU A 547 2.40 -15.73 -5.05
C LEU A 547 3.70 -16.04 -5.79
N GLN A 548 3.87 -15.62 -7.05
CA GLN A 548 5.13 -15.76 -7.78
C GLN A 548 6.27 -14.99 -7.08
N SER A 549 6.00 -13.84 -6.45
CA SER A 549 6.99 -13.16 -5.60
C SER A 549 7.30 -13.91 -4.30
N VAL A 550 6.29 -14.50 -3.65
CA VAL A 550 6.45 -15.30 -2.42
C VAL A 550 7.25 -16.56 -2.72
N PHE A 551 6.84 -17.35 -3.71
CA PHE A 551 7.48 -18.58 -4.14
C PHE A 551 8.91 -18.34 -4.62
N ARG A 552 9.17 -17.28 -5.41
CA ARG A 552 10.54 -16.85 -5.76
C ARG A 552 11.40 -16.60 -4.51
N SER A 553 10.85 -15.88 -3.52
CA SER A 553 11.59 -15.53 -2.31
C SER A 553 11.92 -16.78 -1.48
N CYS A 554 10.95 -17.67 -1.29
CA CYS A 554 11.16 -18.97 -0.66
C CYS A 554 12.14 -19.85 -1.44
N TYR A 555 12.08 -19.84 -2.77
CA TYR A 555 12.99 -20.61 -3.63
C TYR A 555 14.45 -20.14 -3.45
N LEU A 556 14.70 -18.84 -3.53
CA LEU A 556 16.03 -18.26 -3.33
C LEU A 556 16.58 -18.57 -1.92
N VAL A 557 15.74 -18.47 -0.89
CA VAL A 557 16.10 -18.87 0.48
C VAL A 557 16.44 -20.37 0.55
N ALA A 558 15.62 -21.25 -0.02
CA ALA A 558 15.87 -22.68 -0.02
C ALA A 558 17.15 -23.05 -0.78
N THR A 559 17.44 -22.42 -1.92
CA THR A 559 18.70 -22.65 -2.65
C THR A 559 19.95 -22.18 -1.90
N SER A 560 19.81 -21.28 -0.91
CA SER A 560 20.92 -20.85 -0.06
C SER A 560 21.18 -21.76 1.15
N ASP A 561 20.30 -22.75 1.40
CA ASP A 561 20.40 -23.71 2.51
C ASP A 561 20.22 -25.13 1.96
N ALA A 562 21.34 -25.82 1.70
CA ALA A 562 21.35 -27.17 1.13
C ALA A 562 20.58 -28.21 1.97
N SER A 563 20.28 -27.92 3.24
CA SER A 563 19.48 -28.78 4.12
C SER A 563 17.98 -28.48 4.11
N SER A 564 17.53 -27.51 3.29
CA SER A 564 16.16 -26.99 3.36
C SER A 564 15.12 -27.89 2.70
N ASP A 565 14.10 -28.28 3.47
CA ASP A 565 12.89 -28.93 2.98
C ASP A 565 11.74 -27.94 2.68
N LEU A 566 12.00 -26.63 2.73
CA LEU A 566 11.01 -25.55 2.59
C LEU A 566 10.15 -25.70 1.34
N MET A 567 10.77 -25.93 0.17
CA MET A 567 10.03 -26.06 -1.09
C MET A 567 9.16 -27.33 -1.12
N LYS A 568 9.57 -28.40 -0.43
CA LYS A 568 8.76 -29.62 -0.32
C LYS A 568 7.53 -29.35 0.57
N ARG A 569 7.73 -28.77 1.76
CA ARG A 569 6.64 -28.36 2.67
C ARG A 569 5.63 -27.43 2.00
N LEU A 570 6.12 -26.46 1.22
CA LEU A 570 5.26 -25.55 0.45
C LEU A 570 4.42 -26.30 -0.59
N LYS A 571 5.03 -27.22 -1.35
CA LYS A 571 4.30 -28.04 -2.34
C LYS A 571 3.24 -28.93 -1.69
N ASP A 572 3.59 -29.58 -0.58
CA ASP A 572 2.69 -30.45 0.17
C ASP A 572 1.50 -29.63 0.72
N HIS A 573 1.76 -28.45 1.30
CA HIS A 573 0.72 -27.53 1.79
C HIS A 573 -0.20 -27.01 0.69
N LEU A 574 0.33 -26.61 -0.47
CA LEU A 574 -0.46 -26.17 -1.61
C LEU A 574 -1.34 -27.31 -2.16
N THR A 575 -0.79 -28.52 -2.23
CA THR A 575 -1.53 -29.73 -2.66
C THR A 575 -2.67 -30.06 -1.69
N LEU A 576 -2.44 -29.96 -0.38
CA LEU A 576 -3.48 -30.16 0.65
C LEU A 576 -4.54 -29.05 0.64
N THR A 577 -4.17 -27.82 0.29
CA THR A 577 -5.07 -26.64 0.38
C THR A 577 -5.92 -26.47 -0.87
N PHE A 578 -5.37 -26.71 -2.06
CA PHE A 578 -6.04 -26.45 -3.35
C PHE A 578 -6.32 -27.72 -4.19
N GLY A 579 -5.71 -28.86 -3.85
CA GLY A 579 -5.72 -30.07 -4.69
C GLY A 579 -4.62 -30.06 -5.76
N THR A 580 -4.33 -31.23 -6.33
CA THR A 580 -3.22 -31.44 -7.30
C THR A 580 -3.32 -30.60 -8.57
N ASP A 581 -4.55 -30.32 -9.00
CA ASP A 581 -4.84 -29.75 -10.33
C ASP A 581 -5.02 -28.22 -10.29
N ALA A 582 -4.65 -27.60 -9.15
CA ALA A 582 -4.81 -26.17 -8.92
C ALA A 582 -3.81 -25.32 -9.71
N PRO A 583 -4.22 -24.15 -10.24
CA PRO A 583 -3.30 -23.25 -10.94
C PRO A 583 -2.21 -22.70 -10.02
N GLU A 584 -2.46 -22.60 -8.71
CA GLU A 584 -1.45 -22.29 -7.70
C GLU A 584 -0.23 -23.24 -7.74
N LEU A 585 -0.42 -24.52 -8.07
CA LEU A 585 0.67 -25.50 -8.25
C LEU A 585 1.39 -25.33 -9.59
N GLU A 586 0.69 -24.99 -10.68
CA GLU A 586 1.34 -24.59 -11.96
C GLU A 586 2.23 -23.37 -11.72
N TRP A 587 1.76 -22.37 -10.98
CA TRP A 587 2.54 -21.16 -10.67
C TRP A 587 3.72 -21.42 -9.72
N PHE A 588 3.60 -22.41 -8.83
CA PHE A 588 4.68 -22.86 -7.97
C PHE A 588 5.78 -23.56 -8.78
N GLU A 589 5.40 -24.52 -9.64
CA GLU A 589 6.33 -25.23 -10.53
C GLU A 589 7.01 -24.26 -11.53
N ASP A 590 6.29 -23.25 -12.03
CA ASP A 590 6.85 -22.15 -12.84
C ASP A 590 8.01 -21.41 -12.15
N THR A 591 8.00 -21.29 -10.82
CA THR A 591 9.09 -20.60 -10.10
C THR A 591 10.42 -21.36 -10.13
N LYS A 592 10.43 -22.63 -10.53
CA LYS A 592 11.66 -23.39 -10.80
C LYS A 592 12.50 -22.78 -11.92
N ILE A 593 12.00 -21.84 -12.73
CA ILE A 593 12.83 -21.08 -13.67
C ILE A 593 13.97 -20.32 -12.96
N TYR A 594 13.80 -19.96 -11.69
CA TYR A 594 14.85 -19.34 -10.88
C TYR A 594 15.96 -20.32 -10.48
N ALA A 595 15.81 -21.64 -10.69
CA ALA A 595 16.89 -22.62 -10.57
C ALA A 595 18.08 -22.26 -11.47
N LEU A 596 17.84 -21.65 -12.64
CA LEU A 596 18.87 -21.21 -13.58
C LEU A 596 19.86 -20.18 -12.99
N HIS A 597 19.63 -19.62 -11.79
CA HIS A 597 20.65 -18.84 -11.07
C HIS A 597 21.62 -19.69 -10.23
N THR A 598 21.24 -20.90 -9.82
CA THR A 598 21.97 -21.71 -8.83
C THR A 598 22.31 -23.13 -9.31
N THR A 599 21.69 -23.62 -10.38
CA THR A 599 22.01 -24.92 -10.99
C THR A 599 23.47 -24.95 -11.46
N LEU A 600 24.13 -26.08 -11.18
CA LEU A 600 25.52 -26.38 -11.55
C LEU A 600 25.63 -27.50 -12.61
N ASP A 601 24.53 -28.22 -12.91
CA ASP A 601 24.44 -29.18 -14.02
C ASP A 601 23.80 -28.52 -15.25
N TRP A 602 24.50 -28.56 -16.38
CA TRP A 602 24.05 -28.04 -17.66
C TRP A 602 22.84 -28.80 -18.22
N LYS A 603 22.69 -30.10 -17.92
CA LYS A 603 21.54 -30.93 -18.36
C LYS A 603 20.27 -30.49 -17.65
N ASP A 604 20.31 -30.36 -16.32
CA ASP A 604 19.20 -29.84 -15.51
C ASP A 604 18.81 -28.41 -15.92
N ALA A 605 19.78 -27.56 -16.25
CA ALA A 605 19.53 -26.20 -16.74
C ALA A 605 18.77 -26.22 -18.09
N LEU A 606 19.23 -27.04 -19.05
CA LEU A 606 18.54 -27.22 -20.33
C LEU A 606 17.14 -27.82 -20.15
N GLU A 607 16.98 -28.84 -19.31
CA GLU A 607 15.67 -29.46 -19.10
C GLU A 607 14.69 -28.49 -18.44
N THR A 608 15.15 -27.72 -17.44
CA THR A 608 14.33 -26.69 -16.76
C THR A 608 13.85 -25.63 -17.76
N TYR A 609 14.73 -25.13 -18.62
CA TYR A 609 14.35 -24.15 -19.65
C TYR A 609 13.42 -24.76 -20.69
N ALA A 610 13.72 -25.94 -21.22
CA ALA A 610 12.89 -26.62 -22.22
C ALA A 610 11.48 -26.92 -21.69
N ARG A 611 11.38 -27.37 -20.43
CA ARG A 611 10.11 -27.72 -19.77
C ARG A 611 9.23 -26.49 -19.50
N LEU A 612 9.81 -25.38 -19.05
CA LEU A 612 9.06 -24.20 -18.61
C LEU A 612 8.85 -23.14 -19.72
N VAL A 613 9.74 -23.07 -20.71
CA VAL A 613 9.72 -22.04 -21.77
C VAL A 613 9.41 -22.63 -23.13
N GLU A 614 10.16 -23.63 -23.61
CA GLU A 614 10.03 -24.11 -25.00
C GLU A 614 8.77 -24.94 -25.25
N ARG A 615 8.45 -25.83 -24.31
CA ARG A 615 7.24 -26.69 -24.39
C ARG A 615 5.96 -25.94 -23.98
N ARG A 616 6.05 -24.67 -23.58
CA ARG A 616 4.91 -23.87 -23.13
C ARG A 616 4.18 -23.25 -24.33
N PRO A 617 2.83 -23.32 -24.39
CA PRO A 617 2.07 -22.68 -25.47
C PRO A 617 2.26 -21.15 -25.49
N ARG A 618 2.47 -20.57 -26.67
CA ARG A 618 2.74 -19.12 -26.86
C ARG A 618 1.79 -18.19 -26.10
N HIS A 619 0.49 -18.52 -26.05
CA HIS A 619 -0.53 -17.73 -25.34
C HIS A 619 -0.37 -17.71 -23.80
N ARG A 620 0.44 -18.61 -23.23
CA ARG A 620 0.78 -18.68 -21.79
C ARG A 620 2.13 -18.04 -21.44
N GLU A 621 2.97 -17.66 -22.42
CA GLU A 621 4.28 -17.04 -22.14
C GLU A 621 4.16 -15.78 -21.28
N LYS A 622 3.13 -14.96 -21.51
CA LYS A 622 2.76 -13.78 -20.70
C LYS A 622 2.44 -14.07 -19.21
N PHE A 623 2.45 -15.32 -18.79
CA PHE A 623 2.18 -15.76 -17.42
C PHE A 623 3.42 -16.33 -16.71
N LEU A 624 4.55 -16.45 -17.40
CA LEU A 624 5.85 -16.76 -16.80
C LEU A 624 6.21 -15.71 -15.73
N PRO A 625 6.89 -16.11 -14.63
CA PRO A 625 7.29 -15.19 -13.56
C PRO A 625 8.46 -14.27 -13.94
N ILE A 626 9.06 -14.46 -15.13
CA ILE A 626 10.07 -13.60 -15.76
C ILE A 626 9.80 -13.49 -17.28
N PRO A 627 10.20 -12.40 -17.95
CA PRO A 627 10.14 -12.31 -19.41
C PRO A 627 11.01 -13.38 -20.09
N VAL A 628 10.58 -13.88 -21.25
CA VAL A 628 11.31 -14.91 -22.03
C VAL A 628 12.75 -14.49 -22.35
N ARG A 629 13.00 -13.20 -22.66
CA ARG A 629 14.36 -12.64 -22.85
C ARG A 629 15.25 -12.82 -21.61
N GLN A 630 14.70 -12.61 -20.41
CA GLN A 630 15.42 -12.83 -19.16
C GLN A 630 15.66 -14.32 -18.91
N ALA A 631 14.69 -15.20 -19.22
CA ALA A 631 14.86 -16.65 -19.13
C ALA A 631 15.97 -17.19 -20.05
N ARG A 632 16.04 -16.69 -21.31
CA ARG A 632 17.14 -17.00 -22.24
C ARG A 632 18.49 -16.59 -21.65
N HIS A 633 18.61 -15.35 -21.19
CA HIS A 633 19.85 -14.84 -20.60
C HIS A 633 20.27 -15.63 -19.34
N MET A 634 19.32 -15.99 -18.49
CA MET A 634 19.57 -16.83 -17.31
C MET A 634 20.06 -18.24 -17.68
N LEU A 635 19.55 -18.84 -18.76
CA LEU A 635 20.07 -20.12 -19.26
C LEU A 635 21.50 -19.99 -19.77
N VAL A 636 21.81 -18.96 -20.57
CA VAL A 636 23.19 -18.72 -21.05
C VAL A 636 24.15 -18.56 -19.88
N GLN A 637 23.77 -17.75 -18.88
CA GLN A 637 24.55 -17.57 -17.66
C GLN A 637 24.69 -18.89 -16.86
N ALA A 638 23.68 -19.76 -16.85
CA ALA A 638 23.77 -21.07 -16.23
C ALA A 638 24.80 -21.97 -16.94
N LEU A 639 24.72 -22.07 -18.26
CA LEU A 639 25.63 -22.89 -19.08
C LEU A 639 27.09 -22.43 -18.91
N LEU A 640 27.34 -21.11 -18.92
CA LEU A 640 28.66 -20.53 -18.66
C LEU A 640 29.18 -20.88 -17.26
N ARG A 641 28.35 -20.75 -16.21
CA ARG A 641 28.74 -21.17 -14.85
C ARG A 641 29.05 -22.68 -14.77
N CYS A 642 28.28 -23.52 -15.45
CA CYS A 642 28.54 -24.96 -15.50
C CYS A 642 29.91 -25.25 -16.16
N CYS A 643 30.28 -24.52 -17.22
CA CYS A 643 31.59 -24.63 -17.85
C CYS A 643 32.72 -24.22 -16.89
N HIS A 644 32.60 -23.08 -16.19
CA HIS A 644 33.61 -22.65 -15.21
C HIS A 644 33.75 -23.64 -14.04
N ILE A 645 32.65 -24.18 -13.53
CA ILE A 645 32.68 -25.16 -12.43
C ILE A 645 33.36 -26.45 -12.90
N ALA A 646 33.00 -26.99 -14.06
CA ALA A 646 33.70 -28.14 -14.62
C ALA A 646 35.20 -27.86 -14.84
N ALA A 647 35.57 -26.62 -15.22
CA ALA A 647 36.96 -26.22 -15.43
C ALA A 647 37.75 -25.99 -14.12
N HIS A 648 37.09 -26.00 -12.96
CA HIS A 648 37.69 -25.74 -11.65
C HIS A 648 37.54 -26.92 -10.67
N CYS A 649 36.56 -27.80 -10.86
CA CYS A 649 36.34 -28.99 -10.02
C CYS A 649 37.24 -30.19 -10.37
N GLY A 650 38.29 -29.99 -11.17
CA GLY A 650 39.43 -30.92 -11.25
C GLY A 650 40.28 -30.97 -9.98
N SER A 651 40.09 -30.00 -9.06
CA SER A 651 40.69 -29.98 -7.73
C SER A 651 39.63 -30.03 -6.63
N GLY A 652 39.94 -30.74 -5.55
CA GLY A 652 39.06 -30.91 -4.40
C GLY A 652 38.63 -29.59 -3.73
N GLN A 653 37.47 -29.66 -3.09
CA GLN A 653 36.79 -28.55 -2.42
C GLN A 653 37.46 -28.23 -1.07
N ASP A 654 38.69 -27.69 -1.08
CA ASP A 654 39.32 -26.93 0.01
C ASP A 654 40.75 -26.49 -0.40
N ASP A 655 40.88 -25.37 -1.11
CA ASP A 655 41.97 -24.40 -0.91
C ASP A 655 41.72 -23.11 -1.73
N ARG A 656 41.91 -21.94 -1.11
CA ARG A 656 41.70 -20.63 -1.77
C ARG A 656 42.98 -19.95 -2.28
N ASP A 657 44.14 -20.52 -1.97
CA ASP A 657 45.45 -19.94 -2.27
C ASP A 657 46.37 -20.94 -3.01
N CYS A 658 45.90 -21.50 -4.13
CA CYS A 658 46.71 -22.36 -5.01
C CYS A 658 46.61 -21.92 -6.48
N ASN A 659 47.75 -21.81 -7.16
CA ASN A 659 47.84 -21.31 -8.55
C ASN A 659 47.10 -22.22 -9.55
N LEU A 660 46.38 -21.59 -10.49
CA LEU A 660 45.46 -22.18 -11.48
C LEU A 660 46.03 -23.28 -12.41
N SER A 661 47.33 -23.59 -12.38
CA SER A 661 47.95 -24.60 -13.27
C SER A 661 48.41 -25.90 -12.59
N SER A 662 48.56 -25.94 -11.25
CA SER A 662 49.27 -27.06 -10.60
C SER A 662 48.43 -28.31 -10.32
N SER A 663 47.10 -28.18 -10.17
CA SER A 663 46.26 -29.31 -9.74
C SER A 663 45.76 -30.20 -10.90
N PHE A 664 45.64 -29.66 -12.12
CA PHE A 664 45.28 -30.44 -13.31
C PHE A 664 46.39 -31.43 -13.73
N MET A 665 47.65 -31.18 -13.31
CA MET A 665 48.82 -31.99 -13.65
C MET A 665 49.01 -33.25 -12.77
N LEU A 666 48.05 -33.56 -11.88
CA LEU A 666 48.11 -34.72 -10.96
C LEU A 666 47.11 -35.84 -11.31
N LEU A 667 46.32 -35.68 -12.37
CA LEU A 667 45.45 -36.73 -12.91
C LEU A 667 46.23 -37.57 -13.95
N GLU A 668 45.92 -38.87 -14.05
CA GLU A 668 46.41 -39.72 -15.14
C GLU A 668 45.99 -39.16 -16.51
N GLU A 669 46.80 -39.36 -17.55
CA GLU A 669 46.59 -38.74 -18.88
C GLU A 669 45.19 -39.07 -19.45
N ASP A 670 44.74 -40.32 -19.33
CA ASP A 670 43.39 -40.78 -19.69
C ASP A 670 42.25 -40.04 -18.96
N ALA A 671 42.49 -39.59 -17.73
CA ALA A 671 41.50 -38.84 -16.95
C ALA A 671 41.53 -37.35 -17.32
N GLN A 672 42.71 -36.80 -17.62
CA GLN A 672 42.83 -35.45 -18.18
C GLN A 672 42.17 -35.32 -19.55
N GLU A 673 42.34 -36.32 -20.42
CA GLU A 673 41.74 -36.30 -21.76
C GLU A 673 40.21 -36.38 -21.69
N LYS A 674 39.65 -37.30 -20.88
CA LYS A 674 38.20 -37.36 -20.63
C LYS A 674 37.64 -36.07 -20.03
N ALA A 675 38.34 -35.43 -19.09
CA ALA A 675 37.91 -34.15 -18.53
C ALA A 675 37.91 -33.02 -19.57
N ARG A 676 38.89 -33.00 -20.49
CA ARG A 676 38.95 -32.06 -21.62
C ARG A 676 37.82 -32.32 -22.63
N GLU A 677 37.54 -33.58 -22.96
CA GLU A 677 36.42 -33.96 -23.83
C GLU A 677 35.07 -33.55 -23.22
N GLU A 678 34.86 -33.78 -21.93
CA GLU A 678 33.64 -33.36 -21.22
C GLU A 678 33.50 -31.83 -21.22
N LEU A 679 34.58 -31.10 -20.90
CA LEU A 679 34.60 -29.63 -20.96
C LEU A 679 34.31 -29.08 -22.35
N PHE A 680 34.95 -29.63 -23.38
CA PHE A 680 34.70 -29.28 -24.77
C PHE A 680 33.24 -29.55 -25.17
N ALA A 681 32.67 -30.69 -24.75
CA ALA A 681 31.27 -31.02 -25.02
C ALA A 681 30.29 -30.05 -24.35
N ILE A 682 30.53 -29.63 -23.10
CA ILE A 682 29.69 -28.66 -22.39
C ILE A 682 29.80 -27.28 -23.06
N ALA A 683 31.01 -26.81 -23.37
CA ALA A 683 31.23 -25.51 -24.01
C ALA A 683 30.61 -25.45 -25.42
N SER A 684 30.88 -26.46 -26.26
CA SER A 684 30.29 -26.60 -27.60
C SER A 684 28.76 -26.61 -27.55
N ARG A 685 28.19 -27.31 -26.56
CA ARG A 685 26.74 -27.33 -26.33
C ARG A 685 26.21 -25.96 -25.92
N GLY A 686 26.94 -25.24 -25.07
CA GLY A 686 26.66 -23.86 -24.70
C GLY A 686 26.60 -22.94 -25.92
N VAL A 687 27.64 -22.93 -26.74
CA VAL A 687 27.73 -22.11 -27.96
C VAL A 687 26.62 -22.44 -28.96
N PHE A 688 26.31 -23.72 -29.17
CA PHE A 688 25.18 -24.15 -30.01
C PHE A 688 23.84 -23.58 -29.48
N GLU A 689 23.60 -23.66 -28.18
CA GLU A 689 22.35 -23.21 -27.57
C GLU A 689 22.20 -21.69 -27.59
N VAL A 690 23.28 -20.91 -27.37
CA VAL A 690 23.23 -19.45 -27.55
C VAL A 690 22.89 -19.10 -29.01
N ARG A 691 23.57 -19.71 -29.99
CA ARG A 691 23.29 -19.48 -31.41
C ARG A 691 21.85 -19.84 -31.77
N ARG A 692 21.31 -20.94 -31.24
CA ARG A 692 19.91 -21.37 -31.45
C ARG A 692 18.90 -20.39 -30.84
N LEU A 693 19.14 -19.91 -29.61
CA LEU A 693 18.20 -19.06 -28.87
C LEU A 693 18.10 -17.61 -29.38
N TYR A 694 19.11 -17.15 -30.12
CA TYR A 694 19.19 -15.78 -30.64
C TYR A 694 19.22 -15.70 -32.18
N ALA A 695 19.04 -16.81 -32.89
CA ALA A 695 19.01 -16.86 -34.37
C ALA A 695 17.99 -15.91 -35.03
N GLU A 696 16.92 -15.52 -34.32
CA GLU A 696 15.90 -14.57 -34.79
C GLU A 696 16.03 -13.17 -34.15
N ASP A 697 16.97 -12.94 -33.23
CA ASP A 697 17.08 -11.72 -32.41
C ASP A 697 18.56 -11.32 -32.21
N GLU A 698 19.30 -11.18 -33.33
CA GLU A 698 20.75 -10.88 -33.35
C GLU A 698 21.14 -9.64 -32.53
N CYS A 699 20.27 -8.61 -32.51
CA CYS A 699 20.48 -7.37 -31.76
C CYS A 699 20.45 -7.53 -30.22
N ASN A 700 20.00 -8.68 -29.71
CA ASN A 700 19.90 -8.96 -28.27
C ASN A 700 20.85 -10.10 -27.82
N VAL A 701 21.80 -10.52 -28.67
CA VAL A 701 22.79 -11.55 -28.33
C VAL A 701 23.67 -11.09 -27.16
N PRO A 702 23.86 -11.91 -26.10
CA PRO A 702 24.78 -11.60 -25.02
C PRO A 702 26.23 -11.87 -25.47
N HIS A 703 26.79 -10.96 -26.27
CA HIS A 703 28.10 -11.10 -26.91
C HIS A 703 29.24 -11.40 -25.92
N GLU A 704 29.23 -10.78 -24.73
CA GLU A 704 30.12 -11.08 -23.59
C GLU A 704 30.12 -12.58 -23.27
N MET A 705 28.97 -13.13 -22.85
CA MET A 705 28.85 -14.55 -22.46
C MET A 705 29.08 -15.52 -23.62
N LEU A 706 28.70 -15.14 -24.85
CA LEU A 706 28.98 -15.95 -26.04
C LEU A 706 30.48 -16.01 -26.33
N SER A 707 31.21 -14.90 -26.16
CA SER A 707 32.65 -14.86 -26.35
C SER A 707 33.38 -15.75 -25.33
N GLU A 708 32.99 -15.70 -24.05
CA GLU A 708 33.58 -16.54 -23.01
C GLU A 708 33.32 -18.03 -23.25
N LEU A 709 32.10 -18.40 -23.68
CA LEU A 709 31.80 -19.78 -24.09
C LEU A 709 32.63 -20.24 -25.31
N LEU A 710 32.87 -19.35 -26.29
CA LEU A 710 33.73 -19.63 -27.44
C LEU A 710 35.22 -19.76 -27.06
N LEU A 711 35.69 -19.03 -26.04
CA LEU A 711 37.04 -19.19 -25.50
C LEU A 711 37.20 -20.52 -24.77
N LEU A 712 36.21 -20.93 -23.97
CA LEU A 712 36.21 -22.23 -23.32
C LEU A 712 36.15 -23.37 -24.36
N GLU A 713 35.33 -23.25 -25.40
CA GLU A 713 35.30 -24.19 -26.53
C GLU A 713 36.67 -24.25 -27.25
N ALA A 714 37.31 -23.11 -27.49
CA ALA A 714 38.62 -23.03 -28.14
C ALA A 714 39.77 -23.58 -27.28
N ASN A 715 39.76 -23.34 -25.96
CA ASN A 715 40.77 -23.82 -25.02
C ASN A 715 40.82 -25.35 -24.96
N TYR A 716 39.64 -26.00 -24.91
CA TYR A 716 39.55 -27.46 -24.79
C TYR A 716 39.40 -28.19 -26.12
N SER A 717 39.44 -27.49 -27.27
CA SER A 717 39.30 -28.12 -28.58
C SER A 717 40.54 -28.97 -28.96
N PRO A 718 40.33 -30.19 -29.49
CA PRO A 718 41.43 -31.13 -29.77
C PRO A 718 42.35 -30.65 -30.90
N THR A 719 41.84 -29.94 -31.92
CA THR A 719 42.62 -29.58 -33.12
C THR A 719 43.01 -28.10 -33.14
N ARG A 720 44.29 -27.80 -33.43
CA ARG A 720 44.82 -26.43 -33.46
C ARG A 720 44.07 -25.51 -34.44
N THR A 721 43.59 -26.05 -35.56
CA THR A 721 42.76 -25.31 -36.53
C THR A 721 41.43 -24.87 -35.93
N GLN A 722 40.76 -25.73 -35.16
CA GLN A 722 39.54 -25.39 -34.44
C GLN A 722 39.82 -24.37 -33.32
N ARG A 723 40.86 -24.55 -32.50
CA ARG A 723 41.26 -23.57 -31.46
C ARG A 723 41.43 -22.17 -32.05
N ASN A 724 42.23 -22.06 -33.12
CA ASN A 724 42.46 -20.78 -33.78
C ASN A 724 41.16 -20.16 -34.33
N SER A 725 40.28 -20.98 -34.92
CA SER A 725 39.00 -20.49 -35.44
C SER A 725 38.04 -20.04 -34.33
N GLY A 726 38.01 -20.73 -33.19
CA GLY A 726 37.21 -20.37 -32.02
C GLY A 726 37.71 -19.11 -31.33
N GLY A 727 39.03 -18.97 -31.15
CA GLY A 727 39.65 -17.75 -30.62
C GLY A 727 39.39 -16.52 -31.47
N VAL A 728 39.44 -16.63 -32.80
CA VAL A 728 39.07 -15.54 -33.73
C VAL A 728 37.57 -15.21 -33.64
N GLN A 729 36.69 -16.22 -33.51
CA GLN A 729 35.26 -15.99 -33.30
C GLN A 729 34.98 -15.31 -31.95
N ALA A 730 35.71 -15.66 -30.89
CA ALA A 730 35.59 -15.01 -29.59
C ALA A 730 36.04 -13.53 -29.63
N ILE A 731 37.17 -13.22 -30.27
CA ILE A 731 37.61 -11.84 -30.54
C ILE A 731 36.50 -11.05 -31.25
N HIS A 732 35.89 -11.62 -32.29
CA HIS A 732 34.82 -10.96 -33.03
C HIS A 732 33.60 -10.69 -32.14
N GLN A 733 33.24 -11.60 -31.22
CA GLN A 733 32.14 -11.36 -30.28
C GLN A 733 32.50 -10.32 -29.21
N LEU A 734 33.72 -10.32 -28.67
CA LEU A 734 34.19 -9.28 -27.73
C LEU A 734 34.15 -7.88 -28.35
N ALA A 735 34.55 -7.73 -29.61
CA ALA A 735 34.52 -6.46 -30.33
C ALA A 735 33.09 -5.91 -30.60
N LEU A 736 32.06 -6.76 -30.46
CA LEU A 736 30.63 -6.38 -30.51
C LEU A 736 30.03 -6.18 -29.10
N GLY A 737 30.77 -6.52 -28.05
CA GLY A 737 30.33 -6.41 -26.66
C GLY A 737 30.56 -5.03 -26.04
N PRO A 738 30.25 -4.87 -24.74
CA PRO A 738 30.61 -3.67 -23.99
C PRO A 738 32.07 -3.72 -23.51
N ALA A 739 32.90 -2.75 -23.93
CA ALA A 739 34.32 -2.64 -23.56
C ALA A 739 34.62 -2.81 -22.06
N ALA A 740 33.73 -2.32 -21.18
CA ALA A 740 33.86 -2.43 -19.72
C ALA A 740 33.82 -3.87 -19.17
N ARG A 741 33.60 -4.87 -20.01
CA ARG A 741 33.61 -6.31 -19.67
C ARG A 741 34.81 -7.07 -20.21
N ILE A 742 35.65 -6.43 -21.03
CA ILE A 742 36.91 -7.02 -21.50
C ILE A 742 37.90 -6.97 -20.32
N THR A 743 38.23 -8.11 -19.75
CA THR A 743 39.18 -8.24 -18.64
C THR A 743 40.55 -8.72 -19.12
N SER A 744 41.61 -8.47 -18.34
CA SER A 744 42.96 -8.98 -18.63
C SER A 744 42.95 -10.49 -18.83
N ASN A 745 42.30 -11.23 -17.93
CA ASN A 745 42.26 -12.70 -17.99
C ASN A 745 41.68 -13.24 -19.31
N LEU A 746 40.75 -12.52 -19.96
CA LEU A 746 40.22 -12.89 -21.27
C LEU A 746 41.23 -12.58 -22.39
N ILE A 747 41.96 -11.47 -22.29
CA ILE A 747 43.05 -11.12 -23.21
C ILE A 747 44.19 -12.16 -23.10
N ASP A 748 44.55 -12.57 -21.88
CA ASP A 748 45.59 -13.55 -21.61
C ASP A 748 45.22 -14.93 -22.19
N GLN A 749 43.98 -15.39 -21.99
CA GLN A 749 43.48 -16.63 -22.62
C GLN A 749 43.47 -16.56 -24.15
N ILE A 750 43.10 -15.41 -24.74
CA ILE A 750 43.16 -15.22 -26.20
C ILE A 750 44.61 -15.23 -26.70
N SER A 751 45.52 -14.63 -25.95
CA SER A 751 46.96 -14.61 -26.20
C SER A 751 47.52 -16.03 -26.28
N GLU A 752 47.18 -16.88 -25.30
CA GLU A 752 47.54 -18.30 -25.26
C GLU A 752 46.94 -19.09 -26.44
N ILE A 753 45.62 -18.99 -26.68
CA ILE A 753 44.92 -19.72 -27.75
C ILE A 753 45.52 -19.41 -29.13
N LEU A 754 45.77 -18.13 -29.43
CA LEU A 754 46.19 -17.67 -30.75
C LEU A 754 47.71 -17.54 -30.92
N SER A 755 48.48 -17.70 -29.84
CA SER A 755 49.93 -17.44 -29.81
C SER A 755 50.28 -16.01 -30.27
N LEU A 756 49.45 -15.04 -29.88
CA LEU A 756 49.68 -13.61 -30.11
C LEU A 756 50.35 -13.01 -28.87
N SER A 757 50.69 -11.71 -28.90
CA SER A 757 51.15 -11.01 -27.71
C SER A 757 50.01 -10.20 -27.09
N GLU A 758 49.87 -10.25 -25.78
CA GLU A 758 48.91 -9.47 -24.98
C GLU A 758 48.85 -8.00 -25.41
N ALA A 759 49.99 -7.31 -25.55
CA ALA A 759 50.04 -5.90 -25.93
C ALA A 759 49.34 -5.57 -27.26
N HIS A 760 49.41 -6.45 -28.26
CA HIS A 760 48.68 -6.27 -29.52
C HIS A 760 47.17 -6.53 -29.36
N LEU A 761 46.79 -7.51 -28.53
CA LEU A 761 45.39 -7.83 -28.24
C LEU A 761 44.73 -6.74 -27.39
N THR A 762 45.40 -6.22 -26.36
CA THR A 762 44.95 -5.11 -25.52
C THR A 762 44.67 -3.87 -26.38
N SER A 763 45.61 -3.51 -27.27
CA SER A 763 45.40 -2.34 -28.13
C SER A 763 44.29 -2.58 -29.18
N PHE A 764 44.18 -3.79 -29.75
CA PHE A 764 43.10 -4.11 -30.69
C PHE A 764 41.71 -4.11 -30.04
N LEU A 765 41.57 -4.71 -28.84
CA LEU A 765 40.29 -4.91 -28.16
C LEU A 765 39.83 -3.72 -27.32
N LEU A 766 40.75 -2.93 -26.74
CA LEU A 766 40.43 -1.77 -25.91
C LEU A 766 40.56 -0.45 -26.68
N ASP A 767 41.73 -0.15 -27.26
CA ASP A 767 41.95 1.11 -27.99
C ASP A 767 41.18 1.12 -29.33
N GLY A 768 41.12 -0.04 -30.01
CA GLY A 768 40.37 -0.24 -31.24
C GLY A 768 38.85 -0.39 -31.08
N HIS A 769 38.34 -0.43 -29.84
CA HIS A 769 36.93 -0.73 -29.57
C HIS A 769 35.98 0.31 -30.21
N PRO A 770 34.85 -0.09 -30.83
CA PRO A 770 33.92 0.86 -31.48
C PRO A 770 33.49 2.04 -30.60
N MET A 771 33.22 1.81 -29.31
CA MET A 771 32.92 2.89 -28.35
C MET A 771 34.13 3.77 -27.97
N ALA A 772 35.34 3.23 -27.92
CA ALA A 772 36.56 4.03 -27.68
C ALA A 772 36.82 4.93 -28.90
N ARG A 773 36.65 4.38 -30.11
CA ARG A 773 36.65 5.12 -31.38
C ARG A 773 35.58 6.20 -31.42
N ASP A 774 34.34 5.91 -31.04
CA ASP A 774 33.22 6.88 -31.13
C ASP A 774 33.34 7.99 -30.07
N THR A 775 33.84 7.68 -28.87
CA THR A 775 34.18 8.70 -27.86
C THR A 775 35.41 9.52 -28.23
N ALA A 776 36.43 8.93 -28.86
CA ALA A 776 37.59 9.66 -29.39
C ALA A 776 37.20 10.58 -30.56
N LEU A 777 36.33 10.12 -31.47
CA LEU A 777 35.77 10.92 -32.57
C LEU A 777 34.87 12.05 -32.04
N SER A 778 33.96 11.75 -31.11
CA SER A 778 33.10 12.76 -30.46
C SER A 778 33.92 13.79 -29.67
N ALA A 779 35.01 13.38 -29.01
CA ALA A 779 35.94 14.28 -28.33
C ALA A 779 36.78 15.10 -29.32
N ALA A 780 37.09 14.57 -30.50
CA ALA A 780 37.75 15.29 -31.59
C ALA A 780 36.79 16.32 -32.23
N ASP A 781 35.52 15.98 -32.44
CA ASP A 781 34.49 16.89 -32.96
C ASP A 781 34.12 17.98 -31.93
N ALA A 782 34.03 17.64 -30.64
CA ALA A 782 33.90 18.62 -29.57
C ALA A 782 35.12 19.57 -29.48
N LYS A 783 36.31 19.10 -29.87
CA LYS A 783 37.54 19.91 -29.97
C LYS A 783 37.69 20.63 -31.32
N ARG A 784 36.97 20.26 -32.39
CA ARG A 784 37.00 20.95 -33.71
C ARG A 784 36.51 22.40 -33.66
N GLY A 785 35.92 22.85 -32.56
CA GLY A 785 35.73 24.28 -32.30
C GLY A 785 37.04 25.06 -32.15
N LYS A 786 38.17 24.40 -31.85
CA LYS A 786 39.49 25.00 -31.65
C LYS A 786 40.65 24.06 -32.06
N TRP A 787 41.28 24.39 -33.19
CA TRP A 787 42.56 23.91 -33.75
C TRP A 787 42.55 22.75 -34.74
N GLN A 788 43.61 22.74 -35.57
CA GLN A 788 43.71 22.12 -36.88
C GLN A 788 43.99 20.61 -36.85
N SER A 789 43.70 19.97 -37.98
CA SER A 789 43.90 18.54 -38.25
C SER A 789 45.35 18.06 -38.07
N THR A 790 45.55 17.01 -37.27
CA THR A 790 46.72 16.13 -37.33
C THR A 790 46.40 14.89 -38.17
N PRO A 791 46.91 14.76 -39.41
CA PRO A 791 46.48 13.73 -40.38
C PRO A 791 47.19 12.37 -40.18
N LEU A 792 47.61 12.03 -38.97
CA LEU A 792 48.54 10.92 -38.71
C LEU A 792 47.88 9.60 -38.27
N LEU A 793 46.68 9.64 -37.66
CA LEU A 793 46.00 8.43 -37.18
C LEU A 793 45.22 7.68 -38.28
N GLU A 794 44.64 8.39 -39.26
CA GLU A 794 43.93 7.74 -40.39
C GLU A 794 44.85 6.97 -41.35
N ARG A 795 46.16 7.26 -41.34
CA ARG A 795 47.15 6.61 -42.23
C ARG A 795 47.79 5.34 -41.64
N ALA A 796 47.61 5.07 -40.36
CA ALA A 796 48.13 3.88 -39.69
C ALA A 796 47.13 2.71 -39.65
N TYR A 797 45.86 2.95 -40.02
CA TYR A 797 44.74 2.00 -39.92
C TYR A 797 44.09 1.63 -41.27
N ARG A 798 44.77 1.93 -42.39
CA ARG A 798 44.50 1.34 -43.71
C ARG A 798 45.64 0.41 -44.09
#